data_AF-A0AA44WM42-F1
#
_entry.id   AF-A0AA44WM42-F1
#
_cell.length_a   1.000
_cell.length_b   1.000
_cell.length_c   1.000
_cell.angle_alpha   90.00
_cell.angle_beta   90.00
_cell.angle_gamma   90.00
#
_symmetry.space_group_name_H-M   'P 1'
#
loop_
_entity.id
_entity.type
_entity.pdbx_description
1 polymer ?
#
loop_
_entity_poly.entity_id
_entity_poly.type
_entity_poly.pdbx_seq_one_letter_code
_entity_poly.pdbx_strand_id
1 'polypeptide(L)'
;MSSSRNLQRTTRSIARWRPLPTISTRPCLSSTTRTTAAAAVTPRTLAAAAAAAALPSIRAFTTSRPRLSHDDESFDPASIERESDQVDVCIIGGGPAGLSAAIRLKQLANEAGNEDFRVLLLEKAGEIGAHILSGAVIQPTSIDELLPDWLSEDNPDRFEHATPAGKDRMRYLTKTLSIPLPTPPQMNNHGNYIVSLNQFTKWLGERAEELGVEVYPGFAASEVLYHPDGSVKGVATNDLGIARNGKPKDSFERGMEFHARVTLFGEGCHGSLSKAVIKKFDLRRDSQHQTYALGLKEVWEVSPDKFRKGDITHSLGYPLDKDTYGGGWMYHFGDNLVSVGLVVALDYQNPWLSPYGEFQKYKQHPLYRSVLEGGKCISYGARVLSEGGFQSIPKCAFPGGALIGDSAGFVNLPKIKGTHNAMKSGMLAAEAAWTALADAPPAAEDASAVFLYDYEDKLRASSIWAELKEVRNFRPSFHTPLGLYGGLAYCGLEAYLFKGRVPWTLKHGSPDHASTGAADASRKIEYAKPDGDISFDILTSVSRTGTNHEEDQPVHLQVKDWEKHAAETWPKYKGLENRFCPAGVYEYVEDDTKELGVRFQINSQNCIHCKTCDIKAPHQDINWQVPQGGEGPKYYMT
;
A
#
# COMPACT_ATOMS: atom_id res chain seq x y z
N MET A 1 -7.33 32.46 -60.38
CA MET A 1 -8.75 32.64 -60.76
C MET A 1 -9.56 32.51 -59.47
N SER A 2 -9.70 33.58 -58.69
CA SER A 2 -10.77 34.58 -58.81
C SER A 2 -12.17 33.98 -58.68
N SER A 3 -12.75 34.02 -57.48
CA SER A 3 -13.98 34.78 -57.29
C SER A 3 -14.25 34.97 -55.79
N SER A 4 -14.52 36.22 -55.47
CA SER A 4 -14.79 36.83 -54.18
C SER A 4 -16.27 36.72 -53.79
N ARG A 5 -16.57 36.84 -52.49
CA ARG A 5 -17.64 37.72 -51.97
C ARG A 5 -17.61 37.83 -50.44
N ASN A 6 -17.46 39.08 -50.00
CA ASN A 6 -17.76 39.60 -48.67
C ASN A 6 -19.23 39.34 -48.27
N LEU A 7 -19.53 39.29 -46.97
CA LEU A 7 -20.47 40.23 -46.33
C LEU A 7 -20.46 40.14 -44.79
N GLN A 8 -20.21 41.30 -44.18
CA GLN A 8 -20.89 41.91 -43.03
C GLN A 8 -20.95 41.25 -41.63
N ARG A 9 -20.14 41.86 -40.74
CA ARG A 9 -20.50 42.41 -39.41
C ARG A 9 -21.93 42.14 -38.92
N THR A 10 -22.03 41.46 -37.77
CA THR A 10 -23.03 41.78 -36.75
C THR A 10 -22.37 41.90 -35.38
N THR A 11 -22.43 43.12 -34.86
CA THR A 11 -22.08 43.53 -33.50
C THR A 11 -23.18 43.09 -32.54
N ARG A 12 -22.87 42.26 -31.53
CA ARG A 12 -23.74 42.06 -30.36
C ARG A 12 -23.08 42.65 -29.11
N SER A 13 -23.63 43.81 -28.76
CA SER A 13 -23.85 44.36 -27.41
C SER A 13 -23.23 43.59 -26.23
N ILE A 14 -22.20 44.18 -25.64
CA ILE A 14 -21.70 43.88 -24.30
C ILE A 14 -22.55 44.70 -23.32
N ALA A 15 -23.48 44.06 -22.62
CA ALA A 15 -24.20 44.67 -21.50
C ALA A 15 -23.37 44.51 -20.22
N ARG A 16 -22.77 45.63 -19.80
CA ARG A 16 -22.12 45.82 -18.50
C ARG A 16 -23.14 45.68 -17.37
N TRP A 17 -22.94 44.74 -16.45
CA TRP A 17 -23.54 44.81 -15.11
C TRP A 17 -22.58 45.57 -14.19
N ARG A 18 -23.08 46.69 -13.63
CA ARG A 18 -22.43 47.41 -12.52
C ARG A 18 -23.04 46.95 -11.19
N PRO A 19 -22.24 46.85 -10.12
CA PRO A 19 -22.71 46.51 -8.79
C PRO A 19 -23.21 47.76 -8.04
N LEU A 20 -24.17 47.58 -7.14
CA LEU A 20 -24.62 48.57 -6.15
C LEU A 20 -24.76 47.88 -4.78
N PRO A 21 -24.70 48.62 -3.66
CA PRO A 21 -23.66 48.38 -2.66
C PRO A 21 -24.16 47.97 -1.27
N THR A 22 -23.21 47.38 -0.52
CA THR A 22 -23.01 47.34 0.94
C THR A 22 -24.10 47.89 1.86
N ILE A 23 -24.58 47.03 2.77
CA ILE A 23 -24.96 47.42 4.13
C ILE A 23 -24.21 46.53 5.13
N SER A 24 -23.38 47.20 5.93
CA SER A 24 -22.65 46.67 7.07
C SER A 24 -23.43 46.98 8.34
N THR A 25 -23.62 46.01 9.23
CA THR A 25 -23.69 46.29 10.67
C THR A 25 -22.89 45.23 11.44
N ARG A 26 -22.10 45.74 12.38
CA ARG A 26 -21.07 45.06 13.18
C ARG A 26 -21.65 44.33 14.40
N PRO A 27 -20.86 43.43 15.03
CA PRO A 27 -21.24 42.65 16.19
C PRO A 27 -21.11 43.43 17.50
N CYS A 28 -21.89 43.04 18.52
CA CYS A 28 -21.79 43.59 19.87
C CYS A 28 -20.86 42.72 20.74
N LEU A 29 -19.96 43.40 21.45
CA LEU A 29 -18.92 42.87 22.32
C LEU A 29 -19.42 42.64 23.77
N SER A 30 -18.65 41.78 24.45
CA SER A 30 -18.65 41.37 25.85
C SER A 30 -18.62 42.47 26.92
N SER A 31 -19.11 42.15 28.13
CA SER A 31 -18.43 42.45 29.43
C SER A 31 -19.09 41.64 30.57
N THR A 32 -18.39 40.67 31.15
CA THR A 32 -17.81 40.63 32.53
C THR A 32 -18.73 40.91 33.72
N THR A 33 -18.83 39.96 34.66
CA THR A 33 -18.50 40.19 36.08
C THR A 33 -18.33 38.87 36.86
N ARG A 34 -17.26 38.83 37.68
CA ARG A 34 -16.89 37.83 38.69
C ARG A 34 -17.47 38.20 40.05
N THR A 35 -17.80 37.21 40.87
CA THR A 35 -17.61 37.17 42.35
C THR A 35 -17.92 35.73 42.84
N THR A 36 -16.93 34.92 43.24
CA THR A 36 -16.53 34.57 44.64
C THR A 36 -17.72 34.24 45.56
N ALA A 37 -17.81 33.10 46.24
CA ALA A 37 -16.86 32.64 47.25
C ALA A 37 -17.03 31.15 47.63
N ALA A 38 -15.95 30.59 48.18
CA ALA A 38 -15.81 29.26 48.75
C ALA A 38 -16.37 29.15 50.17
N ALA A 39 -16.73 27.93 50.61
CA ALA A 39 -16.37 27.41 51.93
C ALA A 39 -16.62 25.89 52.01
N ALA A 40 -15.55 25.17 52.31
CA ALA A 40 -15.56 23.79 52.76
C ALA A 40 -16.12 23.67 54.19
N VAL A 41 -16.41 22.44 54.63
CA VAL A 41 -16.02 21.83 55.94
C VAL A 41 -16.87 20.57 56.18
N THR A 42 -16.22 19.41 56.12
CA THR A 42 -16.52 18.16 56.86
C THR A 42 -16.15 18.35 58.35
N PRO A 43 -16.54 17.54 59.37
CA PRO A 43 -16.60 16.07 59.31
C PRO A 43 -17.52 15.29 60.30
N ARG A 44 -17.55 13.95 60.08
CA ARG A 44 -17.53 12.83 61.06
C ARG A 44 -18.71 12.51 62.01
N THR A 45 -19.36 11.38 61.68
CA THR A 45 -19.57 10.12 62.47
C THR A 45 -20.19 10.14 63.88
N LEU A 46 -21.31 9.42 64.08
CA LEU A 46 -21.39 8.07 64.74
C LEU A 46 -22.84 7.66 65.08
N ALA A 47 -23.16 6.41 64.69
CA ALA A 47 -23.91 5.37 65.42
C ALA A 47 -25.42 5.43 65.74
N ALA A 48 -26.06 4.30 65.37
CA ALA A 48 -27.11 3.53 66.06
C ALA A 48 -28.53 4.15 66.14
N ALA A 49 -29.64 3.40 66.16
CA ALA A 49 -30.05 2.04 65.83
C ALA A 49 -31.57 2.02 66.10
N ALA A 50 -32.41 1.41 65.26
CA ALA A 50 -33.69 0.83 65.69
C ALA A 50 -34.26 -0.05 64.58
N ALA A 51 -34.43 -1.32 64.92
CA ALA A 51 -34.88 -2.41 64.07
C ALA A 51 -36.37 -2.71 64.27
N ALA A 52 -37.00 -3.28 63.25
CA ALA A 52 -38.00 -4.37 63.29
C ALA A 52 -38.77 -4.37 61.94
N ALA A 53 -39.16 -5.47 61.31
CA ALA A 53 -38.89 -6.89 61.43
C ALA A 53 -39.57 -7.55 60.22
N ALA A 54 -38.90 -8.45 59.47
CA ALA A 54 -39.54 -9.48 58.67
C ALA A 54 -38.53 -10.58 58.34
N LEU A 55 -38.95 -11.83 58.59
CA LEU A 55 -38.16 -13.07 58.59
C LEU A 55 -37.62 -13.44 57.20
N PRO A 56 -36.45 -14.11 57.11
CA PRO A 56 -35.85 -14.50 55.85
C PRO A 56 -36.46 -15.80 55.31
N SER A 57 -36.98 -15.73 54.09
CA SER A 57 -37.19 -16.90 53.23
C SER A 57 -35.82 -17.41 52.79
N ILE A 58 -35.52 -18.67 53.13
CA ILE A 58 -34.32 -19.40 52.74
C ILE A 58 -34.35 -19.55 51.21
N ARG A 59 -33.59 -18.71 50.49
CA ARG A 59 -33.25 -18.96 49.08
C ARG A 59 -31.95 -19.75 49.04
N ALA A 60 -32.04 -20.91 48.39
CA ALA A 60 -30.97 -21.86 48.20
C ALA A 60 -29.71 -21.20 47.63
N PHE A 61 -28.56 -21.58 48.20
CA PHE A 61 -27.26 -21.37 47.58
C PHE A 61 -27.27 -22.03 46.20
N THR A 62 -27.41 -21.24 45.14
CA THR A 62 -27.03 -21.68 43.81
C THR A 62 -25.51 -21.66 43.78
N THR A 63 -24.95 -22.86 43.89
CA THR A 63 -23.55 -23.19 43.64
C THR A 63 -23.00 -22.36 42.49
N SER A 64 -21.99 -21.54 42.79
CA SER A 64 -20.99 -21.17 41.81
C SER A 64 -20.50 -22.45 41.16
N ARG A 65 -20.88 -22.68 39.90
CA ARG A 65 -20.07 -23.57 39.07
C ARG A 65 -18.76 -22.81 38.84
N PRO A 66 -17.61 -23.29 39.32
CA PRO A 66 -16.41 -22.99 38.55
C PRO A 66 -16.70 -23.57 37.17
N ARG A 67 -16.69 -22.75 36.12
CA ARG A 67 -16.35 -23.32 34.81
C ARG A 67 -14.91 -23.78 35.00
N LEU A 68 -14.77 -25.03 35.40
CA LEU A 68 -13.60 -25.84 35.10
C LEU A 68 -13.31 -25.53 33.64
N SER A 69 -12.18 -24.87 33.39
CA SER A 69 -11.47 -25.01 32.14
C SER A 69 -11.27 -26.50 31.96
N HIS A 70 -12.17 -27.12 31.19
CA HIS A 70 -11.86 -28.41 30.61
C HIS A 70 -10.68 -28.14 29.67
N ASP A 71 -9.49 -28.46 30.16
CA ASP A 71 -8.33 -28.78 29.34
C ASP A 71 -8.68 -30.05 28.54
N ASP A 72 -9.47 -29.93 27.46
CA ASP A 72 -9.55 -30.85 26.29
C ASP A 72 -10.76 -30.60 25.37
N GLU A 73 -11.06 -29.34 25.03
CA GLU A 73 -11.81 -29.06 23.80
C GLU A 73 -11.00 -28.07 22.96
N SER A 74 -10.45 -28.55 21.86
CA SER A 74 -9.87 -27.69 20.83
C SER A 74 -10.98 -26.79 20.31
N PHE A 75 -11.03 -25.55 20.79
CA PHE A 75 -11.89 -24.53 20.20
C PHE A 75 -11.55 -24.41 18.73
N ASP A 76 -12.49 -24.79 17.87
CA ASP A 76 -12.38 -24.60 16.43
C ASP A 76 -13.21 -23.38 16.05
N PRO A 77 -12.60 -22.23 15.73
CA PRO A 77 -13.34 -21.08 15.23
C PRO A 77 -14.22 -21.44 14.03
N ALA A 78 -13.88 -22.50 13.27
CA ALA A 78 -14.66 -22.97 12.14
C ALA A 78 -16.09 -23.42 12.51
N SER A 79 -16.33 -23.83 13.76
CA SER A 79 -17.61 -24.39 14.21
C SER A 79 -18.71 -23.35 14.46
N ILE A 80 -18.42 -22.04 14.38
CA ILE A 80 -19.28 -20.99 14.96
C ILE A 80 -20.34 -20.36 14.05
N GLU A 81 -20.54 -20.68 12.77
CA GLU A 81 -21.30 -19.82 11.81
C GLU A 81 -20.85 -18.33 11.78
N ARG A 82 -20.84 -17.70 10.60
CA ARG A 82 -20.46 -16.29 10.45
C ARG A 82 -21.70 -15.50 10.06
N GLU A 83 -21.81 -14.27 10.54
CA GLU A 83 -22.75 -13.35 9.93
C GLU A 83 -22.31 -13.07 8.48
N SER A 84 -23.27 -12.96 7.58
CA SER A 84 -23.01 -12.74 6.16
C SER A 84 -23.82 -11.58 5.61
N ASP A 85 -23.22 -10.77 4.74
CA ASP A 85 -23.90 -9.75 3.94
C ASP A 85 -23.70 -10.00 2.44
N GLN A 86 -24.66 -9.55 1.63
CA GLN A 86 -24.69 -9.75 0.19
C GLN A 86 -24.54 -8.41 -0.54
N VAL A 87 -23.56 -8.35 -1.45
CA VAL A 87 -23.27 -7.18 -2.26
C VAL A 87 -23.11 -7.57 -3.73
N ASP A 88 -23.23 -6.59 -4.63
CA ASP A 88 -23.03 -6.86 -6.06
C ASP A 88 -21.54 -7.02 -6.38
N VAL A 89 -20.74 -6.10 -5.84
CA VAL A 89 -19.29 -6.11 -5.98
C VAL A 89 -18.62 -5.89 -4.64
N CYS A 90 -17.72 -6.80 -4.27
CA CYS A 90 -16.81 -6.63 -3.13
C CYS A 90 -15.41 -6.31 -3.64
N ILE A 91 -14.78 -5.26 -3.11
CA ILE A 91 -13.46 -4.79 -3.50
C ILE A 91 -12.52 -4.92 -2.31
N ILE A 92 -11.39 -5.61 -2.51
CA ILE A 92 -10.41 -5.84 -1.45
C ILE A 92 -9.23 -4.89 -1.62
N GLY A 93 -9.12 -3.90 -0.74
CA GLY A 93 -8.03 -2.92 -0.72
C GLY A 93 -8.48 -1.52 -1.16
N GLY A 94 -8.38 -0.56 -0.25
CA GLY A 94 -8.67 0.87 -0.43
C GLY A 94 -7.51 1.66 -1.02
N GLY A 95 -6.76 1.06 -1.95
CA GLY A 95 -5.73 1.75 -2.72
C GLY A 95 -6.29 2.42 -3.99
N PRO A 96 -5.43 3.10 -4.78
CA PRO A 96 -5.88 3.78 -6.00
C PRO A 96 -6.64 2.90 -6.99
N ALA A 97 -6.28 1.61 -7.15
CA ALA A 97 -7.02 0.70 -8.01
C ALA A 97 -8.42 0.39 -7.49
N GLY A 98 -8.55 0.04 -6.20
CA GLY A 98 -9.81 -0.34 -5.59
C GLY A 98 -10.79 0.82 -5.53
N LEU A 99 -10.33 2.00 -5.11
CA LEU A 99 -11.16 3.21 -5.06
C LEU A 99 -11.58 3.67 -6.46
N SER A 100 -10.70 3.60 -7.47
CA SER A 100 -11.10 3.90 -8.85
C SER A 100 -12.13 2.92 -9.40
N ALA A 101 -12.03 1.63 -9.06
CA ALA A 101 -13.05 0.66 -9.43
C ALA A 101 -14.40 0.96 -8.75
N ALA A 102 -14.37 1.29 -7.45
CA ALA A 102 -15.56 1.59 -6.66
C ALA A 102 -16.30 2.83 -7.19
N ILE A 103 -15.56 3.94 -7.37
CA ILE A 103 -16.08 5.19 -7.95
C ILE A 103 -16.69 4.93 -9.32
N ARG A 104 -15.96 4.24 -10.22
CA ARG A 104 -16.43 4.00 -11.58
C ARG A 104 -17.69 3.13 -11.62
N LEU A 105 -17.78 2.11 -10.75
CA LEU A 105 -18.98 1.28 -10.62
C LEU A 105 -20.20 2.10 -10.20
N LYS A 106 -20.07 2.96 -9.17
CA LYS A 106 -21.19 3.79 -8.71
C LYS A 106 -21.54 4.89 -9.72
N GLN A 107 -20.58 5.46 -10.45
CA GLN A 107 -20.87 6.35 -11.58
C GLN A 107 -21.77 5.65 -12.61
N LEU A 108 -21.39 4.46 -13.07
CA LEU A 108 -22.18 3.69 -14.05
C LEU A 108 -23.56 3.30 -13.52
N ALA A 109 -23.65 2.88 -12.25
CA ALA A 109 -24.91 2.52 -11.62
C ALA A 109 -25.86 3.73 -11.50
N ASN A 110 -25.34 4.87 -11.05
CA ASN A 110 -26.11 6.11 -10.90
C ASN A 110 -26.55 6.66 -12.27
N GLU A 111 -25.68 6.61 -13.29
CA GLU A 111 -26.02 6.97 -14.68
C GLU A 111 -27.15 6.09 -15.26
N ALA A 112 -27.20 4.82 -14.86
CA ALA A 112 -28.26 3.89 -15.24
C ALA A 112 -29.52 3.96 -14.35
N GLY A 113 -29.52 4.81 -13.31
CA GLY A 113 -30.62 4.91 -12.34
C GLY A 113 -30.78 3.69 -11.43
N ASN A 114 -29.73 2.89 -11.24
CA ASN A 114 -29.72 1.73 -10.34
C ASN A 114 -29.08 2.10 -8.99
N GLU A 115 -29.85 2.78 -8.15
CA GLU A 115 -29.39 3.22 -6.82
C GLU A 115 -29.15 2.04 -5.87
N ASP A 116 -29.85 0.91 -6.07
CA ASP A 116 -29.77 -0.31 -5.27
C ASP A 116 -28.47 -1.12 -5.51
N PHE A 117 -27.66 -0.74 -6.51
CA PHE A 117 -26.39 -1.42 -6.79
C PHE A 117 -25.38 -1.20 -5.66
N ARG A 118 -25.08 -2.27 -4.91
CA ARG A 118 -24.22 -2.25 -3.71
C ARG A 118 -22.78 -2.56 -4.06
N VAL A 119 -21.91 -1.58 -3.82
CA VAL A 119 -20.46 -1.71 -3.96
C VAL A 119 -19.83 -1.54 -2.59
N LEU A 120 -19.15 -2.58 -2.12
CA LEU A 120 -18.50 -2.60 -0.82
C LEU A 120 -16.99 -2.71 -0.99
N LEU A 121 -16.24 -1.90 -0.24
CA LEU A 121 -14.79 -1.88 -0.23
C LEU A 121 -14.27 -2.16 1.17
N LEU A 122 -13.45 -3.20 1.31
CA LEU A 122 -12.77 -3.55 2.56
C LEU A 122 -11.33 -3.03 2.53
N GLU A 123 -10.93 -2.31 3.57
CA GLU A 123 -9.55 -1.87 3.77
C GLU A 123 -9.06 -2.26 5.16
N LYS A 124 -7.84 -2.81 5.22
CA LYS A 124 -7.22 -3.28 6.44
C LYS A 124 -6.78 -2.14 7.36
N ALA A 125 -6.35 -1.02 6.78
CA ALA A 125 -5.93 0.16 7.50
C ALA A 125 -7.09 0.75 8.31
N GLY A 126 -6.83 1.21 9.53
CA GLY A 126 -7.87 1.81 10.37
C GLY A 126 -8.51 3.08 9.77
N GLU A 127 -7.82 3.71 8.82
CA GLU A 127 -8.34 4.78 7.97
C GLU A 127 -7.82 4.60 6.55
N ILE A 128 -8.60 5.03 5.54
CA ILE A 128 -8.16 5.02 4.15
C ILE A 128 -6.88 5.84 3.99
N GLY A 129 -5.90 5.27 3.29
CA GLY A 129 -4.60 5.88 3.07
C GLY A 129 -3.52 5.52 4.10
N ALA A 130 -3.85 5.06 5.31
CA ALA A 130 -2.85 4.88 6.37
C ALA A 130 -1.81 3.77 6.09
N HIS A 131 -2.11 2.84 5.18
CA HIS A 131 -1.18 1.81 4.68
C HIS A 131 -0.58 2.13 3.29
N ILE A 132 -0.84 3.32 2.74
CA ILE A 132 -0.35 3.73 1.43
C ILE A 132 1.02 4.38 1.53
N LEU A 133 1.96 3.90 0.71
CA LEU A 133 3.31 4.43 0.64
C LEU A 133 3.81 4.47 -0.80
N SER A 134 4.25 5.65 -1.23
CA SER A 134 4.83 5.85 -2.56
C SER A 134 5.73 7.09 -2.62
N GLY A 135 6.72 7.11 -3.50
CA GLY A 135 7.40 8.37 -3.85
C GLY A 135 6.44 9.39 -4.49
N ALA A 136 5.45 8.89 -5.24
CA ALA A 136 4.26 9.61 -5.71
C ALA A 136 4.47 10.85 -6.59
N VAL A 137 5.19 10.68 -7.71
CA VAL A 137 5.00 11.54 -8.89
C VAL A 137 3.93 10.90 -9.77
N ILE A 138 2.69 11.39 -9.69
CA ILE A 138 1.54 10.79 -10.36
C ILE A 138 1.35 11.35 -11.78
N GLN A 139 1.02 10.46 -12.72
CA GLN A 139 0.58 10.83 -14.06
C GLN A 139 -0.94 11.00 -14.03
N PRO A 140 -1.49 12.17 -14.41
CA PRO A 140 -2.89 12.49 -14.11
C PRO A 140 -3.89 11.82 -15.08
N THR A 141 -3.42 11.16 -16.15
CA THR A 141 -4.28 10.63 -17.23
C THR A 141 -5.49 9.82 -16.77
N SER A 142 -5.36 9.04 -15.69
CA SER A 142 -6.45 8.20 -15.20
C SER A 142 -7.35 8.91 -14.19
N ILE A 143 -6.81 9.87 -13.43
CA ILE A 143 -7.65 10.70 -12.55
C ILE A 143 -8.43 11.72 -13.38
N ASP A 144 -7.84 12.30 -14.43
CA ASP A 144 -8.52 13.19 -15.37
C ASP A 144 -9.69 12.49 -16.09
N GLU A 145 -9.60 11.18 -16.31
CA GLU A 145 -10.68 10.38 -16.89
C GLU A 145 -11.77 10.06 -15.85
N LEU A 146 -11.38 9.75 -14.61
CA LEU A 146 -12.31 9.33 -13.55
C LEU A 146 -13.06 10.51 -12.91
N LEU A 147 -12.34 11.60 -12.63
CA LEU A 147 -12.79 12.82 -11.95
C LEU A 147 -12.12 14.03 -12.63
N PRO A 148 -12.64 14.50 -13.78
CA PRO A 148 -11.97 15.49 -14.64
C PRO A 148 -11.74 16.86 -13.99
N ASP A 149 -12.49 17.19 -12.94
CA ASP A 149 -12.45 18.45 -12.21
C ASP A 149 -11.67 18.36 -10.88
N TRP A 150 -10.88 17.30 -10.66
CA TRP A 150 -10.18 17.02 -9.40
C TRP A 150 -9.23 18.11 -8.90
N LEU A 151 -8.79 19.03 -9.77
CA LEU A 151 -8.00 20.22 -9.41
C LEU A 151 -8.70 21.56 -9.71
N SER A 152 -9.94 21.52 -10.22
CA SER A 152 -10.65 22.72 -10.64
C SER A 152 -10.96 23.61 -9.44
N GLU A 153 -10.63 24.89 -9.48
CA GLU A 153 -10.97 25.86 -8.42
C GLU A 153 -12.50 25.99 -8.22
N ASP A 154 -13.29 25.61 -9.22
CA ASP A 154 -14.75 25.59 -9.15
C ASP A 154 -15.29 24.35 -8.41
N ASN A 155 -14.46 23.32 -8.21
CA ASN A 155 -14.80 22.15 -7.41
C ASN A 155 -14.41 22.41 -5.93
N PRO A 156 -15.40 22.56 -5.02
CA PRO A 156 -15.13 22.79 -3.60
C PRO A 156 -14.43 21.60 -2.94
N ASP A 157 -14.59 20.42 -3.51
CA ASP A 157 -14.07 19.14 -3.05
C ASP A 157 -12.82 18.71 -3.84
N ARG A 158 -12.15 19.65 -4.51
CA ARG A 158 -10.90 19.39 -5.25
C ARG A 158 -9.78 18.91 -4.34
N PHE A 159 -8.81 18.21 -4.91
CA PHE A 159 -7.61 17.82 -4.21
C PHE A 159 -6.63 19.00 -4.09
N GLU A 160 -6.40 19.49 -2.88
CA GLU A 160 -5.60 20.71 -2.65
C GLU A 160 -4.08 20.46 -2.58
N HIS A 161 -3.64 19.22 -2.35
CA HIS A 161 -2.24 18.90 -2.02
C HIS A 161 -1.38 18.47 -3.23
N ALA A 162 -1.71 18.97 -4.42
CA ALA A 162 -0.95 18.70 -5.64
C ALA A 162 0.15 19.75 -5.89
N THR A 163 1.41 19.29 -5.95
CA THR A 163 2.53 20.14 -6.40
C THR A 163 2.85 19.82 -7.85
N PRO A 164 2.71 20.77 -8.80
CA PRO A 164 3.11 20.54 -10.18
C PRO A 164 4.58 20.12 -10.28
N ALA A 165 4.87 19.09 -11.07
CA ALA A 165 6.23 18.67 -11.34
C ALA A 165 7.01 19.77 -12.08
N GLY A 166 8.18 20.09 -11.55
CA GLY A 166 9.07 21.13 -12.06
C GLY A 166 10.20 20.55 -12.90
N LYS A 167 11.43 20.59 -12.38
CA LYS A 167 12.63 20.15 -13.12
C LYS A 167 12.97 18.70 -12.81
N ASP A 168 13.14 17.90 -13.86
CA ASP A 168 13.66 16.54 -13.76
C ASP A 168 15.18 16.49 -13.82
N ARG A 169 15.80 15.71 -12.94
CA ARG A 169 17.24 15.44 -12.93
C ARG A 169 17.49 13.95 -12.78
N MET A 170 18.27 13.39 -13.70
CA MET A 170 18.83 12.05 -13.57
C MET A 170 20.32 12.16 -13.20
N ARG A 171 20.75 11.43 -12.16
CA ARG A 171 22.12 11.48 -11.64
C ARG A 171 22.72 10.09 -11.51
N TYR A 172 24.00 9.95 -11.86
CA TYR A 172 24.81 8.81 -11.47
C TYR A 172 25.70 9.20 -10.29
N LEU A 173 25.64 8.44 -9.21
CA LEU A 173 26.36 8.73 -7.99
C LEU A 173 27.60 7.86 -7.89
N THR A 174 28.73 8.49 -7.61
CA THR A 174 29.86 7.83 -6.97
C THR A 174 29.77 8.05 -5.46
N LYS A 175 30.76 7.61 -4.67
CA LYS A 175 30.76 7.85 -3.23
C LYS A 175 30.67 9.34 -2.85
N THR A 176 31.20 10.23 -3.69
CA THR A 176 31.34 11.66 -3.38
C THR A 176 30.82 12.59 -4.48
N LEU A 177 30.65 12.11 -5.72
CA LEU A 177 30.28 12.93 -6.87
C LEU A 177 28.88 12.57 -7.38
N SER A 178 28.17 13.59 -7.85
CA SER A 178 26.90 13.46 -8.57
C SER A 178 27.08 13.89 -10.03
N ILE A 179 27.04 12.91 -10.93
CA ILE A 179 27.28 13.10 -12.36
C ILE A 179 25.91 13.21 -13.07
N PRO A 180 25.62 14.26 -13.85
CA PRO A 180 24.38 14.34 -14.62
C PRO A 180 24.32 13.25 -15.70
N LEU A 181 23.15 12.60 -15.81
CA LEU A 181 22.80 11.74 -16.93
C LEU A 181 21.69 12.40 -17.77
N PRO A 182 21.62 12.13 -19.08
CA PRO A 182 20.47 12.55 -19.87
C PRO A 182 19.22 11.83 -19.35
N THR A 183 18.15 12.59 -19.08
CA THR A 183 16.87 12.03 -18.64
C THR A 183 16.20 11.31 -19.80
N PRO A 184 15.86 10.01 -19.67
CA PRO A 184 15.11 9.29 -20.69
C PRO A 184 13.76 9.97 -20.97
N PRO A 185 13.25 9.94 -22.21
CA PRO A 185 11.95 10.54 -22.54
C PRO A 185 10.80 9.98 -21.67
N GLN A 186 10.89 8.71 -21.29
CA GLN A 186 9.92 8.05 -20.43
C GLN A 186 9.87 8.68 -19.02
N MET A 187 10.98 9.23 -18.51
CA MET A 187 11.08 9.87 -17.19
C MET A 187 10.73 11.36 -17.20
N ASN A 188 10.22 11.89 -18.31
CA ASN A 188 9.74 13.27 -18.35
C ASN A 188 8.49 13.43 -17.48
N ASN A 189 8.55 14.35 -16.52
CA ASN A 189 7.44 14.63 -15.60
C ASN A 189 6.61 15.86 -15.96
N HIS A 190 6.79 16.45 -17.14
CA HIS A 190 5.93 17.53 -17.59
C HIS A 190 4.44 17.12 -17.57
N GLY A 191 3.60 17.92 -16.92
CA GLY A 191 2.18 17.64 -16.73
C GLY A 191 1.84 16.68 -15.59
N ASN A 192 2.83 16.18 -14.86
CA ASN A 192 2.62 15.33 -13.67
C ASN A 192 2.59 16.16 -12.39
N TYR A 193 2.18 15.51 -11.30
CA TYR A 193 2.09 16.12 -9.98
C TYR A 193 2.84 15.29 -8.94
N ILE A 194 3.49 15.96 -8.01
CA ILE A 194 4.06 15.37 -6.80
C ILE A 194 3.01 15.51 -5.70
N VAL A 195 2.61 14.39 -5.10
CA VAL A 195 1.54 14.32 -4.09
C VAL A 195 1.95 13.44 -2.91
N SER A 196 1.27 13.58 -1.78
CA SER A 196 1.18 12.49 -0.79
C SER A 196 0.15 11.49 -1.31
N LEU A 197 0.57 10.25 -1.61
CA LEU A 197 -0.37 9.23 -2.11
C LEU A 197 -1.30 8.77 -0.99
N ASN A 198 -0.84 8.82 0.26
CA ASN A 198 -1.66 8.68 1.46
C ASN A 198 -2.85 9.67 1.45
N GLN A 199 -2.59 10.98 1.28
CA GLN A 199 -3.65 11.99 1.24
C GLN A 199 -4.52 11.86 -0.01
N PHE A 200 -3.93 11.59 -1.16
CA PHE A 200 -4.67 11.40 -2.41
C PHE A 200 -5.64 10.21 -2.33
N THR A 201 -5.23 9.12 -1.68
CA THR A 201 -6.08 7.95 -1.48
C THR A 201 -7.19 8.24 -0.48
N LYS A 202 -6.91 8.99 0.59
CA LYS A 202 -7.95 9.46 1.54
C LYS A 202 -9.02 10.29 0.83
N TRP A 203 -8.60 11.25 0.01
CA TRP A 203 -9.49 12.06 -0.83
C TRP A 203 -10.30 11.21 -1.81
N LEU A 204 -9.69 10.20 -2.46
CA LEU A 204 -10.44 9.25 -3.30
C LEU A 204 -11.47 8.44 -2.49
N GLY A 205 -11.19 8.13 -1.23
CA GLY A 205 -12.12 7.50 -0.30
C GLY A 205 -13.36 8.35 -0.08
N GLU A 206 -13.16 9.63 0.25
CA GLU A 206 -14.24 10.60 0.45
C GLU A 206 -15.11 10.74 -0.82
N ARG A 207 -14.49 10.83 -1.99
CA ARG A 207 -15.20 10.85 -3.29
C ARG A 207 -15.97 9.56 -3.58
N ALA A 208 -15.47 8.41 -3.11
CA ALA A 208 -16.17 7.13 -3.27
C ALA A 208 -17.41 7.05 -2.36
N GLU A 209 -17.27 7.46 -1.10
CA GLU A 209 -18.38 7.48 -0.13
C GLU A 209 -19.52 8.41 -0.59
N GLU A 210 -19.19 9.58 -1.14
CA GLU A 210 -20.17 10.53 -1.71
C GLU A 210 -21.00 9.93 -2.85
N LEU A 211 -20.44 9.00 -3.61
CA LEU A 211 -21.14 8.29 -4.68
C LEU A 211 -21.96 7.09 -4.17
N GLY A 212 -21.94 6.83 -2.86
CA GLY A 212 -22.66 5.73 -2.21
C GLY A 212 -21.90 4.40 -2.21
N VAL A 213 -20.57 4.43 -2.24
CA VAL A 213 -19.75 3.23 -1.96
C VAL A 213 -19.74 2.98 -0.46
N GLU A 214 -19.92 1.73 -0.05
CA GLU A 214 -19.73 1.30 1.34
C GLU A 214 -18.24 1.06 1.60
N VAL A 215 -17.54 2.05 2.17
CA VAL A 215 -16.10 1.97 2.44
C VAL A 215 -15.87 1.58 3.91
N TYR A 216 -15.32 0.39 4.14
CA TYR A 216 -15.07 -0.16 5.47
C TYR A 216 -13.56 -0.24 5.77
N PRO A 217 -12.96 0.86 6.27
CA PRO A 217 -11.61 0.83 6.82
C PRO A 217 -11.60 0.09 8.17
N GLY A 218 -10.47 -0.54 8.49
CA GLY A 218 -10.30 -1.36 9.69
C GLY A 218 -10.80 -2.79 9.55
N PHE A 219 -11.23 -3.22 8.36
CA PHE A 219 -11.74 -4.57 8.11
C PHE A 219 -10.81 -5.33 7.17
N ALA A 220 -10.04 -6.28 7.72
CA ALA A 220 -9.09 -7.06 6.95
C ALA A 220 -9.77 -8.27 6.31
N ALA A 221 -9.87 -8.31 4.97
CA ALA A 221 -10.21 -9.57 4.29
C ALA A 221 -9.09 -10.60 4.54
N SER A 222 -9.44 -11.71 5.19
CA SER A 222 -8.50 -12.72 5.68
C SER A 222 -8.65 -14.07 4.97
N GLU A 223 -9.81 -14.33 4.39
CA GLU A 223 -10.16 -15.59 3.75
C GLU A 223 -10.92 -15.35 2.43
N VAL A 224 -10.65 -16.18 1.42
CA VAL A 224 -11.44 -16.21 0.18
C VAL A 224 -12.48 -17.31 0.28
N LEU A 225 -13.74 -16.95 0.09
CA LEU A 225 -14.86 -17.88 0.09
C LEU A 225 -15.09 -18.41 -1.32
N TYR A 226 -15.43 -19.69 -1.44
CA TYR A 226 -15.64 -20.34 -2.72
C TYR A 226 -16.99 -21.04 -2.76
N HIS A 227 -17.63 -21.02 -3.93
CA HIS A 227 -18.77 -21.87 -4.22
C HIS A 227 -18.33 -23.34 -4.38
N PRO A 228 -19.27 -24.31 -4.32
CA PRO A 228 -18.97 -25.72 -4.55
C PRO A 228 -18.34 -26.03 -5.92
N ASP A 229 -18.60 -25.21 -6.93
CA ASP A 229 -18.00 -25.33 -8.27
C ASP A 229 -16.53 -24.82 -8.34
N GLY A 230 -16.02 -24.27 -7.23
CA GLY A 230 -14.67 -23.75 -7.09
C GLY A 230 -14.49 -22.27 -7.45
N SER A 231 -15.53 -21.60 -7.94
CA SER A 231 -15.53 -20.16 -8.22
C SER A 231 -15.54 -19.32 -6.94
N VAL A 232 -15.10 -18.07 -7.02
CA VAL A 232 -15.08 -17.16 -5.85
C VAL A 232 -16.51 -16.72 -5.52
N LYS A 233 -16.90 -16.93 -4.26
CA LYS A 233 -18.17 -16.49 -3.67
C LYS A 233 -18.05 -15.11 -3.01
N GLY A 234 -16.86 -14.74 -2.55
CA GLY A 234 -16.64 -13.54 -1.76
C GLY A 234 -15.42 -13.67 -0.86
N VAL A 235 -15.45 -12.95 0.27
CA VAL A 235 -14.39 -12.99 1.29
C VAL A 235 -14.97 -13.00 2.69
N ALA A 236 -14.15 -13.36 3.68
CA ALA A 236 -14.46 -13.13 5.08
C ALA A 236 -13.40 -12.22 5.74
N THR A 237 -13.84 -11.40 6.69
CA THR A 237 -12.93 -10.58 7.50
C THR A 237 -12.19 -11.44 8.53
N ASN A 238 -11.15 -10.89 9.16
CA ASN A 238 -10.43 -11.57 10.22
C ASN A 238 -11.32 -11.77 11.46
N ASP A 239 -11.12 -12.88 12.16
CA ASP A 239 -11.63 -13.04 13.51
C ASP A 239 -10.90 -12.07 14.47
N LEU A 240 -11.59 -11.63 15.51
CA LEU A 240 -11.07 -10.76 16.57
C LEU A 240 -11.00 -11.54 17.89
N GLY A 241 -10.12 -11.08 18.79
CA GLY A 241 -10.03 -11.67 20.12
C GLY A 241 -9.47 -13.10 20.15
N ILE A 242 -8.57 -13.45 19.24
CA ILE A 242 -7.75 -14.68 19.35
C ILE A 242 -6.44 -14.31 20.04
N ALA A 243 -6.03 -15.07 21.05
CA ALA A 243 -4.76 -14.91 21.76
C ALA A 243 -3.56 -15.46 20.97
N ARG A 244 -2.35 -15.10 21.37
CA ARG A 244 -1.11 -15.54 20.69
C ARG A 244 -0.94 -17.06 20.60
N ASN A 245 -1.51 -17.80 21.56
CA ASN A 245 -1.51 -19.26 21.59
C ASN A 245 -2.61 -19.90 20.73
N GLY A 246 -3.39 -19.10 19.99
CA GLY A 246 -4.50 -19.55 19.15
C GLY A 246 -5.81 -19.79 19.90
N LYS A 247 -5.85 -19.60 21.23
CA LYS A 247 -7.08 -19.74 22.01
C LYS A 247 -7.95 -18.49 21.89
N PRO A 248 -9.29 -18.62 21.87
CA PRO A 248 -10.18 -17.46 21.92
C PRO A 248 -10.06 -16.75 23.27
N LYS A 249 -10.14 -15.43 23.25
CA LYS A 249 -10.30 -14.58 24.43
C LYS A 249 -11.80 -14.44 24.76
N ASP A 250 -12.10 -13.87 25.92
CA ASP A 250 -13.48 -13.52 26.30
C ASP A 250 -14.12 -12.52 25.31
N SER A 251 -13.31 -11.77 24.57
CA SER A 251 -13.70 -10.83 23.53
C SER A 251 -13.65 -11.44 22.11
N PHE A 252 -13.67 -12.78 21.98
CA PHE A 252 -13.65 -13.42 20.66
C PHE A 252 -14.90 -13.05 19.87
N GLU A 253 -14.68 -12.59 18.65
CA GLU A 253 -15.74 -12.28 17.70
C GLU A 253 -15.33 -12.83 16.33
N ARG A 254 -16.25 -13.55 15.69
CA ARG A 254 -15.96 -14.16 14.40
C ARG A 254 -16.05 -13.11 13.30
N GLY A 255 -15.14 -13.20 12.32
CA GLY A 255 -15.19 -12.35 11.13
C GLY A 255 -16.49 -12.52 10.36
N MET A 256 -16.86 -11.49 9.61
CA MET A 256 -18.07 -11.41 8.81
C MET A 256 -17.79 -11.87 7.38
N GLU A 257 -18.74 -12.56 6.76
CA GLU A 257 -18.69 -12.94 5.35
C GLU A 257 -19.34 -11.87 4.46
N PHE A 258 -18.67 -11.56 3.35
CA PHE A 258 -19.21 -10.70 2.31
C PHE A 258 -19.33 -11.55 1.04
N HIS A 259 -20.54 -11.95 0.72
CA HIS A 259 -20.86 -12.70 -0.50
C HIS A 259 -21.07 -11.70 -1.63
N ALA A 260 -20.38 -11.91 -2.75
CA ALA A 260 -20.39 -10.98 -3.87
C ALA A 260 -20.47 -11.72 -5.20
N ARG A 261 -21.27 -11.17 -6.13
CA ARG A 261 -21.34 -11.70 -7.51
C ARG A 261 -20.00 -11.56 -8.23
N VAL A 262 -19.24 -10.50 -7.90
CA VAL A 262 -17.88 -10.25 -8.35
C VAL A 262 -17.02 -9.76 -7.20
N THR A 263 -15.85 -10.36 -6.99
CA THR A 263 -14.83 -9.88 -6.05
C THR A 263 -13.60 -9.34 -6.78
N LEU A 264 -13.25 -8.07 -6.58
CA LEU A 264 -12.08 -7.43 -7.16
C LEU A 264 -10.93 -7.37 -6.14
N PHE A 265 -9.79 -7.97 -6.49
CA PHE A 265 -8.62 -8.08 -5.61
C PHE A 265 -7.62 -6.96 -5.90
N GLY A 266 -7.70 -5.88 -5.12
CA GLY A 266 -6.88 -4.67 -5.18
C GLY A 266 -5.92 -4.48 -4.00
N GLU A 267 -5.49 -5.56 -3.33
CA GLU A 267 -4.58 -5.54 -2.17
C GLU A 267 -3.21 -4.87 -2.45
N GLY A 268 -2.89 -4.67 -3.73
CA GLY A 268 -1.65 -4.07 -4.19
C GLY A 268 -0.50 -5.08 -4.23
N CYS A 269 0.73 -4.58 -4.12
CA CYS A 269 1.90 -5.41 -4.34
C CYS A 269 1.99 -6.56 -3.31
N HIS A 270 2.00 -7.79 -3.84
CA HIS A 270 2.07 -9.04 -3.08
C HIS A 270 0.93 -9.18 -2.04
N GLY A 271 -0.31 -9.06 -2.52
CA GLY A 271 -1.53 -9.33 -1.75
C GLY A 271 -1.61 -10.77 -1.23
N SER A 272 -2.06 -10.94 0.01
CA SER A 272 -2.14 -12.25 0.68
C SER A 272 -3.22 -13.13 0.05
N LEU A 273 -4.39 -12.57 -0.24
CA LEU A 273 -5.48 -13.29 -0.88
C LEU A 273 -5.22 -13.44 -2.38
N SER A 274 -4.64 -12.41 -3.00
CA SER A 274 -4.19 -12.40 -4.40
C SER A 274 -3.23 -13.56 -4.66
N LYS A 275 -2.26 -13.81 -3.76
CA LYS A 275 -1.36 -14.97 -3.82
C LYS A 275 -2.13 -16.30 -3.80
N ALA A 276 -3.17 -16.40 -2.96
CA ALA A 276 -4.00 -17.61 -2.86
C ALA A 276 -4.83 -17.85 -4.13
N VAL A 277 -5.51 -16.83 -4.67
CA VAL A 277 -6.31 -16.98 -5.91
C VAL A 277 -5.43 -17.21 -7.14
N ILE A 278 -4.26 -16.56 -7.23
CA ILE A 278 -3.28 -16.81 -8.30
C ILE A 278 -2.88 -18.27 -8.31
N LYS A 279 -2.60 -18.86 -7.14
CA LYS A 279 -2.24 -20.27 -7.02
C LYS A 279 -3.41 -21.20 -7.34
N LYS A 280 -4.60 -20.93 -6.79
CA LYS A 280 -5.78 -21.79 -6.96
C LYS A 280 -6.19 -21.94 -8.43
N PHE A 281 -6.18 -20.85 -9.17
CA PHE A 281 -6.61 -20.83 -10.58
C PHE A 281 -5.44 -20.91 -11.58
N ASP A 282 -4.22 -21.16 -11.10
CA ASP A 282 -2.99 -21.23 -11.92
C ASP A 282 -2.84 -20.01 -12.86
N LEU A 283 -3.08 -18.81 -12.33
CA LEU A 283 -3.17 -17.57 -13.14
C LEU A 283 -1.82 -17.17 -13.76
N ARG A 284 -0.72 -17.81 -13.37
CA ARG A 284 0.64 -17.54 -13.87
C ARG A 284 1.16 -18.60 -14.85
N ARG A 285 0.33 -19.56 -15.28
CA ARG A 285 0.75 -20.61 -16.22
C ARG A 285 1.45 -20.08 -17.46
N ASP A 286 0.93 -18.97 -18.01
CA ASP A 286 1.36 -18.40 -19.28
C ASP A 286 2.18 -17.10 -19.10
N SER A 287 2.69 -16.84 -17.89
CA SER A 287 3.51 -15.66 -17.56
C SER A 287 4.72 -16.02 -16.69
N GLN A 288 5.67 -15.08 -16.56
CA GLN A 288 6.82 -15.27 -15.68
C GLN A 288 6.44 -15.02 -14.21
N HIS A 289 7.30 -15.47 -13.30
CA HIS A 289 7.20 -15.08 -11.90
C HIS A 289 7.33 -13.55 -11.79
N GLN A 290 6.61 -12.97 -10.84
CA GLN A 290 6.80 -11.56 -10.51
C GLN A 290 8.16 -11.38 -9.84
N THR A 291 8.86 -10.31 -10.19
CA THR A 291 10.03 -9.83 -9.46
C THR A 291 9.62 -8.56 -8.70
N TYR A 292 10.31 -8.27 -7.60
CA TYR A 292 9.91 -7.23 -6.67
C TYR A 292 11.12 -6.41 -6.20
N ALA A 293 10.86 -5.17 -5.83
CA ALA A 293 11.83 -4.32 -5.17
C ALA A 293 11.25 -3.73 -3.88
N LEU A 294 12.10 -3.53 -2.87
CA LEU A 294 11.72 -2.84 -1.64
C LEU A 294 12.03 -1.36 -1.77
N GLY A 295 11.00 -0.52 -1.69
CA GLY A 295 11.13 0.92 -1.54
C GLY A 295 11.12 1.33 -0.07
N LEU A 296 12.14 2.05 0.37
CA LEU A 296 12.19 2.74 1.66
C LEU A 296 11.99 4.23 1.44
N LYS A 297 11.12 4.85 2.24
CA LYS A 297 10.78 6.27 2.11
C LYS A 297 10.90 6.96 3.46
N GLU A 298 11.42 8.18 3.44
CA GLU A 298 11.25 9.16 4.49
C GLU A 298 10.66 10.46 3.91
N VAL A 299 9.95 11.20 4.75
CA VAL A 299 9.51 12.56 4.46
C VAL A 299 10.22 13.50 5.43
N TRP A 300 10.78 14.57 4.90
CA TRP A 300 11.57 15.54 5.63
C TRP A 300 10.97 16.93 5.49
N GLU A 301 10.86 17.64 6.59
CA GLU A 301 10.69 19.08 6.59
C GLU A 301 12.09 19.71 6.52
N VAL A 302 12.35 20.51 5.49
CA VAL A 302 13.68 21.09 5.24
C VAL A 302 13.64 22.61 5.34
N SER A 303 14.80 23.23 5.50
CA SER A 303 14.88 24.68 5.54
C SER A 303 14.46 25.32 4.19
N PRO A 304 13.70 26.44 4.18
CA PRO A 304 13.19 27.04 2.95
C PRO A 304 14.25 27.42 1.91
N ASP A 305 15.46 27.76 2.33
CA ASP A 305 16.61 28.07 1.47
C ASP A 305 17.15 26.85 0.70
N LYS A 306 16.90 25.64 1.20
CA LYS A 306 17.26 24.37 0.57
C LYS A 306 16.12 23.77 -0.24
N PHE A 307 14.90 24.26 -0.06
CA PHE A 307 13.70 23.76 -0.72
C PHE A 307 13.55 24.32 -2.15
N ARG A 308 13.17 23.45 -3.10
CA ARG A 308 12.95 23.79 -4.51
C ARG A 308 11.65 23.16 -4.99
N LYS A 309 10.52 23.84 -4.79
CA LYS A 309 9.18 23.32 -5.10
C LYS A 309 9.11 22.69 -6.50
N GLY A 310 8.62 21.45 -6.58
CA GLY A 310 8.49 20.70 -7.83
C GLY A 310 9.79 20.05 -8.36
N ASP A 311 10.95 20.23 -7.71
CA ASP A 311 12.20 19.62 -8.17
C ASP A 311 12.18 18.10 -7.94
N ILE A 312 12.53 17.35 -8.99
CA ILE A 312 12.51 15.89 -9.03
C ILE A 312 13.91 15.41 -9.37
N THR A 313 14.55 14.71 -8.43
CA THR A 313 15.87 14.11 -8.63
C THR A 313 15.80 12.61 -8.48
N HIS A 314 16.24 11.89 -9.51
CA HIS A 314 16.46 10.45 -9.50
C HIS A 314 17.96 10.16 -9.54
N SER A 315 18.37 9.07 -8.90
CA SER A 315 19.76 8.65 -8.89
C SER A 315 19.97 7.15 -9.02
N LEU A 316 21.10 6.78 -9.59
CA LEU A 316 21.59 5.40 -9.72
C LEU A 316 23.05 5.31 -9.28
N GLY A 317 23.53 4.08 -9.07
CA GLY A 317 24.90 3.83 -8.62
C GLY A 317 25.01 3.82 -7.10
N TYR A 318 25.91 4.62 -6.54
CA TYR A 318 26.17 4.62 -5.10
C TYR A 318 24.87 4.88 -4.29
N PRO A 319 24.59 4.10 -3.23
CA PRO A 319 25.51 3.21 -2.52
C PRO A 319 25.49 1.75 -2.96
N LEU A 320 24.63 1.40 -3.93
CA LEU A 320 24.47 0.05 -4.45
C LEU A 320 25.67 -0.32 -5.35
N ASP A 321 26.00 -1.61 -5.38
CA ASP A 321 27.00 -2.12 -6.30
C ASP A 321 26.42 -2.28 -7.71
N LYS A 322 27.28 -2.67 -8.66
CA LYS A 322 26.86 -2.81 -10.07
C LYS A 322 25.87 -3.96 -10.30
N ASP A 323 25.80 -4.92 -9.38
CA ASP A 323 25.02 -6.16 -9.55
C ASP A 323 23.70 -6.11 -8.78
N THR A 324 23.51 -5.10 -7.94
CA THR A 324 22.27 -4.82 -7.21
C THR A 324 21.46 -3.76 -7.95
N TYR A 325 20.33 -4.16 -8.53
CA TYR A 325 19.42 -3.20 -9.14
C TYR A 325 18.74 -2.34 -8.06
N GLY A 326 18.65 -1.05 -8.33
CA GLY A 326 18.01 -0.10 -7.44
C GLY A 326 18.33 1.34 -7.82
N GLY A 327 17.70 2.26 -7.10
CA GLY A 327 17.79 3.67 -7.40
C GLY A 327 17.16 4.52 -6.32
N GLY A 328 17.66 5.74 -6.21
CA GLY A 328 17.22 6.70 -5.23
C GLY A 328 16.35 7.79 -5.83
N TRP A 329 15.52 8.42 -5.00
CA TRP A 329 14.79 9.62 -5.38
C TRP A 329 14.84 10.71 -4.31
N MET A 330 14.58 11.95 -4.74
CA MET A 330 14.33 13.13 -3.89
C MET A 330 13.35 14.06 -4.61
N TYR A 331 12.17 14.25 -4.03
CA TYR A 331 11.09 15.07 -4.59
C TYR A 331 10.69 16.18 -3.61
N HIS A 332 10.63 17.41 -4.10
CA HIS A 332 10.26 18.58 -3.31
C HIS A 332 8.79 18.94 -3.55
N PHE A 333 7.96 18.87 -2.51
CA PHE A 333 6.51 19.03 -2.62
C PHE A 333 5.91 19.79 -1.42
N GLY A 334 4.65 20.19 -1.56
CA GLY A 334 3.93 20.95 -0.53
C GLY A 334 4.67 22.24 -0.16
N ASP A 335 4.75 22.48 1.15
CA ASP A 335 5.46 23.60 1.74
C ASP A 335 6.66 23.10 2.53
N ASN A 336 7.84 23.13 1.89
CA ASN A 336 9.11 22.71 2.46
C ASN A 336 9.25 21.21 2.79
N LEU A 337 8.44 20.35 2.16
CA LEU A 337 8.53 18.90 2.34
C LEU A 337 9.37 18.25 1.23
N VAL A 338 10.23 17.32 1.63
CA VAL A 338 11.08 16.55 0.72
C VAL A 338 10.86 15.07 0.96
N SER A 339 10.36 14.36 -0.04
CA SER A 339 10.34 12.90 -0.03
C SER A 339 11.68 12.40 -0.51
N VAL A 340 12.35 11.58 0.30
CA VAL A 340 13.59 10.89 -0.08
C VAL A 340 13.38 9.40 0.07
N GLY A 341 13.91 8.62 -0.85
CA GLY A 341 13.88 7.18 -0.71
C GLY A 341 14.88 6.44 -1.57
N LEU A 342 14.98 5.14 -1.32
CA LEU A 342 15.82 4.20 -2.03
C LEU A 342 15.01 2.94 -2.34
N VAL A 343 15.05 2.51 -3.59
CA VAL A 343 14.55 1.22 -4.05
C VAL A 343 15.71 0.25 -4.18
N VAL A 344 15.55 -0.96 -3.65
CA VAL A 344 16.49 -2.08 -3.81
C VAL A 344 15.72 -3.30 -4.32
N ALA A 345 16.09 -3.83 -5.48
CA ALA A 345 15.51 -5.05 -6.01
C ALA A 345 15.75 -6.23 -5.08
N LEU A 346 14.74 -7.08 -4.90
CA LEU A 346 14.80 -8.23 -4.02
C LEU A 346 15.50 -9.42 -4.67
N ASP A 347 16.02 -9.31 -5.89
CA ASP A 347 16.92 -10.30 -6.49
C ASP A 347 18.40 -10.11 -6.09
N TYR A 348 18.72 -9.22 -5.15
CA TYR A 348 20.10 -9.04 -4.67
C TYR A 348 20.69 -10.34 -4.11
N GLN A 349 21.97 -10.57 -4.41
CA GLN A 349 22.64 -11.83 -4.11
C GLN A 349 23.30 -11.86 -2.72
N ASN A 350 23.85 -10.73 -2.27
CA ASN A 350 24.66 -10.67 -1.05
C ASN A 350 23.76 -10.69 0.21
N PRO A 351 23.80 -11.72 1.06
CA PRO A 351 22.96 -11.81 2.25
C PRO A 351 23.36 -10.84 3.38
N TRP A 352 24.50 -10.15 3.24
CA TRP A 352 24.92 -9.09 4.17
C TRP A 352 24.34 -7.71 3.81
N LEU A 353 23.72 -7.57 2.64
CA LEU A 353 23.09 -6.31 2.23
C LEU A 353 21.85 -6.06 3.08
N SER A 354 21.77 -4.88 3.68
CA SER A 354 20.55 -4.38 4.30
C SER A 354 20.00 -3.22 3.48
N PRO A 355 18.82 -3.34 2.86
CA PRO A 355 18.20 -2.22 2.15
C PRO A 355 18.03 -0.98 3.04
N TYR A 356 17.72 -1.19 4.33
CA TYR A 356 17.68 -0.12 5.32
C TYR A 356 19.08 0.51 5.54
N GLY A 357 20.11 -0.31 5.74
CA GLY A 357 21.49 0.17 5.88
C GLY A 357 21.98 0.96 4.66
N GLU A 358 21.70 0.48 3.45
CA GLU A 358 22.01 1.20 2.22
C GLU A 358 21.25 2.53 2.12
N PHE A 359 19.97 2.56 2.53
CA PHE A 359 19.19 3.79 2.54
C PHE A 359 19.74 4.84 3.53
N GLN A 360 20.12 4.43 4.74
CA GLN A 360 20.76 5.34 5.70
C GLN A 360 22.11 5.86 5.19
N LYS A 361 22.92 5.00 4.56
CA LYS A 361 24.20 5.36 3.92
C LYS A 361 24.02 6.27 2.69
N TYR A 362 22.95 6.08 1.92
CA TYR A 362 22.60 6.88 0.76
C TYR A 362 22.33 8.34 1.12
N LYS A 363 21.59 8.59 2.21
CA LYS A 363 21.28 9.95 2.68
C LYS A 363 22.53 10.77 3.05
N GLN A 364 23.63 10.10 3.43
CA GLN A 364 24.90 10.74 3.74
C GLN A 364 25.65 11.24 2.50
N HIS A 365 25.26 10.83 1.29
CA HIS A 365 25.88 11.32 0.06
C HIS A 365 25.66 12.84 -0.09
N PRO A 366 26.66 13.63 -0.52
CA PRO A 366 26.60 15.11 -0.53
C PRO A 366 25.35 15.70 -1.21
N LEU A 367 24.86 15.06 -2.28
CA LEU A 367 23.64 15.46 -2.98
C LEU A 367 22.42 15.53 -2.05
N TYR A 368 22.22 14.51 -1.20
CA TYR A 368 21.07 14.42 -0.30
C TYR A 368 21.33 15.17 0.99
N ARG A 369 22.51 14.97 1.58
CA ARG A 369 22.91 15.64 2.81
C ARG A 369 22.79 17.15 2.73
N SER A 370 23.17 17.76 1.59
CA SER A 370 23.06 19.21 1.40
C SER A 370 21.63 19.76 1.56
N VAL A 371 20.61 18.94 1.28
CA VAL A 371 19.19 19.29 1.40
C VAL A 371 18.65 18.94 2.77
N LEU A 372 19.04 17.78 3.32
CA LEU A 372 18.50 17.24 4.57
C LEU A 372 19.14 17.84 5.83
N GLU A 373 20.37 18.35 5.74
CA GLU A 373 21.09 18.89 6.89
C GLU A 373 20.36 20.08 7.52
N GLY A 374 20.10 19.98 8.84
CA GLY A 374 19.27 20.93 9.58
C GLY A 374 17.76 20.74 9.41
N GLY A 375 17.32 19.77 8.61
CA GLY A 375 15.91 19.39 8.47
C GLY A 375 15.46 18.39 9.54
N LYS A 376 14.17 18.09 9.53
CA LYS A 376 13.53 17.15 10.45
C LYS A 376 12.85 16.02 9.68
N CYS A 377 13.22 14.78 9.97
CA CYS A 377 12.51 13.61 9.46
C CYS A 377 11.18 13.45 10.21
N ILE A 378 10.07 13.55 9.50
CA ILE A 378 8.71 13.54 10.08
C ILE A 378 7.97 12.22 9.87
N SER A 379 8.37 11.42 8.88
CA SER A 379 7.69 10.17 8.52
C SER A 379 8.67 9.19 7.91
N TYR A 380 8.44 7.90 8.16
CA TYR A 380 9.18 6.78 7.59
C TYR A 380 8.19 5.69 7.17
N GLY A 381 8.56 4.92 6.15
CA GLY A 381 7.94 3.64 5.88
C GLY A 381 8.66 2.86 4.77
N ALA A 382 8.16 1.66 4.50
CA ALA A 382 8.63 0.88 3.38
C ALA A 382 7.51 0.02 2.78
N ARG A 383 7.58 -0.22 1.47
CA ARG A 383 6.64 -1.08 0.75
C ARG A 383 7.36 -1.73 -0.43
N VAL A 384 7.02 -2.98 -0.72
CA VAL A 384 7.45 -3.61 -1.96
C VAL A 384 6.65 -3.08 -3.15
N LEU A 385 7.30 -2.97 -4.30
CA LEU A 385 6.71 -2.68 -5.59
C LEU A 385 7.03 -3.81 -6.57
N SER A 386 6.15 -4.01 -7.55
CA SER A 386 6.36 -5.03 -8.60
C SER A 386 7.32 -4.50 -9.65
N GLU A 387 8.29 -5.32 -10.05
CA GLU A 387 9.28 -5.02 -11.10
C GLU A 387 9.38 -6.09 -12.20
N GLY A 388 8.46 -7.04 -12.25
CA GLY A 388 8.43 -8.02 -13.33
C GLY A 388 7.76 -7.51 -14.61
N GLY A 389 7.06 -6.37 -14.56
CA GLY A 389 6.49 -5.68 -15.72
C GLY A 389 5.65 -6.58 -16.63
N PHE A 390 5.70 -6.30 -17.94
CA PHE A 390 4.87 -6.94 -18.96
C PHE A 390 4.93 -8.49 -18.96
N GLN A 391 6.12 -9.05 -18.75
CA GLN A 391 6.35 -10.50 -18.75
C GLN A 391 5.67 -11.23 -17.60
N SER A 392 5.33 -10.50 -16.53
CA SER A 392 4.87 -11.07 -15.26
C SER A 392 3.41 -10.76 -14.98
N ILE A 393 2.69 -10.19 -15.95
CA ILE A 393 1.24 -9.96 -15.84
C ILE A 393 0.55 -11.33 -15.85
N PRO A 394 -0.18 -11.72 -14.79
CA PRO A 394 -0.93 -12.97 -14.76
C PRO A 394 -2.20 -12.86 -15.62
N LYS A 395 -2.90 -13.98 -15.76
CA LYS A 395 -4.31 -13.95 -16.14
C LYS A 395 -5.08 -13.17 -15.06
N CYS A 396 -5.78 -12.11 -15.47
CA CYS A 396 -6.34 -11.14 -14.51
C CYS A 396 -7.81 -11.40 -14.17
N ALA A 397 -8.55 -12.16 -14.99
CA ALA A 397 -9.93 -12.55 -14.71
C ALA A 397 -10.04 -14.04 -14.39
N PHE A 398 -10.92 -14.39 -13.45
CA PHE A 398 -11.23 -15.76 -13.04
C PHE A 398 -12.70 -15.86 -12.61
N PRO A 399 -13.26 -17.07 -12.44
CA PRO A 399 -14.65 -17.23 -12.03
C PRO A 399 -14.94 -16.55 -10.68
N GLY A 400 -15.79 -15.52 -10.68
CA GLY A 400 -16.19 -14.76 -9.50
C GLY A 400 -15.29 -13.58 -9.15
N GLY A 401 -14.27 -13.24 -9.97
CA GLY A 401 -13.43 -12.10 -9.63
C GLY A 401 -12.33 -11.73 -10.63
N ALA A 402 -11.56 -10.70 -10.25
CA ALA A 402 -10.42 -10.24 -11.03
C ALA A 402 -9.33 -9.60 -10.15
N LEU A 403 -8.09 -9.62 -10.64
CA LEU A 403 -6.95 -8.90 -10.06
C LEU A 403 -6.87 -7.50 -10.67
N ILE A 404 -6.70 -6.47 -9.83
CA ILE A 404 -6.54 -5.08 -10.27
C ILE A 404 -5.29 -4.45 -9.64
N GLY A 405 -4.73 -3.42 -10.30
CA GLY A 405 -3.57 -2.68 -9.82
C GLY A 405 -2.31 -3.51 -9.64
N ASP A 406 -1.57 -3.23 -8.57
CA ASP A 406 -0.30 -3.89 -8.29
C ASP A 406 -0.45 -5.35 -7.85
N SER A 407 -1.68 -5.82 -7.56
CA SER A 407 -1.96 -7.24 -7.38
C SER A 407 -1.67 -8.03 -8.66
N ALA A 408 -1.95 -7.42 -9.83
CA ALA A 408 -1.59 -7.94 -11.15
C ALA A 408 -0.21 -7.46 -11.62
N GLY A 409 0.30 -6.35 -11.09
CA GLY A 409 1.67 -5.86 -11.29
C GLY A 409 1.82 -4.85 -12.43
N PHE A 410 0.89 -3.89 -12.55
CA PHE A 410 0.88 -2.90 -13.64
C PHE A 410 1.83 -1.70 -13.45
N VAL A 411 2.99 -1.90 -12.83
CA VAL A 411 3.98 -0.85 -12.57
C VAL A 411 4.86 -0.63 -13.79
N ASN A 412 4.98 0.62 -14.24
CA ASN A 412 5.99 1.04 -15.20
C ASN A 412 7.29 1.40 -14.47
N LEU A 413 8.29 0.52 -14.60
CA LEU A 413 9.53 0.62 -13.84
C LEU A 413 10.42 1.78 -14.24
N PRO A 414 10.72 2.03 -15.54
CA PRO A 414 11.54 3.18 -15.90
C PRO A 414 10.92 4.50 -15.47
N LYS A 415 9.58 4.60 -15.49
CA LYS A 415 8.87 5.79 -14.98
C LYS A 415 8.83 5.85 -13.45
N ILE A 416 9.00 4.72 -12.77
CA ILE A 416 8.71 4.51 -11.34
C ILE A 416 7.26 4.91 -11.01
N LYS A 417 6.32 4.51 -11.87
CA LYS A 417 4.89 4.86 -11.75
C LYS A 417 4.01 3.64 -11.96
N GLY A 418 3.17 3.35 -10.98
CA GLY A 418 2.10 2.34 -11.06
C GLY A 418 0.71 2.92 -10.87
N THR A 419 0.58 4.08 -10.21
CA THR A 419 -0.72 4.63 -9.78
C THR A 419 -1.71 4.83 -10.92
N HIS A 420 -1.30 5.44 -12.03
CA HIS A 420 -2.19 5.69 -13.18
C HIS A 420 -2.67 4.37 -13.81
N ASN A 421 -1.77 3.42 -14.01
CA ASN A 421 -2.14 2.09 -14.51
C ASN A 421 -3.04 1.35 -13.52
N ALA A 422 -2.79 1.49 -12.22
CA ALA A 422 -3.61 0.90 -11.16
C ALA A 422 -5.04 1.44 -11.20
N MET A 423 -5.20 2.77 -11.24
CA MET A 423 -6.51 3.43 -11.38
C MET A 423 -7.22 2.98 -12.67
N LYS A 424 -6.53 3.02 -13.82
CA LYS A 424 -7.12 2.60 -15.10
C LYS A 424 -7.54 1.14 -15.08
N SER A 425 -6.75 0.25 -14.48
CA SER A 425 -7.10 -1.17 -14.38
C SER A 425 -8.35 -1.40 -13.52
N GLY A 426 -8.55 -0.58 -12.48
CA GLY A 426 -9.76 -0.58 -11.67
C GLY A 426 -10.98 -0.11 -12.45
N MET A 427 -10.86 0.98 -13.22
CA MET A 427 -11.93 1.50 -14.08
C MET A 427 -12.35 0.47 -15.15
N LEU A 428 -11.39 -0.20 -15.78
CA LEU A 428 -11.68 -1.23 -16.78
C LEU A 428 -12.34 -2.48 -16.17
N ALA A 429 -11.94 -2.86 -14.95
CA ALA A 429 -12.57 -3.95 -14.21
C ALA A 429 -14.00 -3.58 -13.80
N ALA A 430 -14.22 -2.34 -13.34
CA ALA A 430 -15.53 -1.79 -13.03
C ALA A 430 -16.46 -1.83 -14.25
N GLU A 431 -16.00 -1.36 -15.40
CA GLU A 431 -16.78 -1.39 -16.64
C GLU A 431 -17.10 -2.82 -17.08
N ALA A 432 -16.16 -3.76 -16.95
CA ALA A 432 -16.41 -5.17 -17.27
C ALA A 432 -17.38 -5.83 -16.29
N ALA A 433 -17.26 -5.53 -14.99
CA ALA A 433 -18.17 -6.01 -13.95
C ALA A 433 -19.58 -5.46 -14.14
N TRP A 434 -19.72 -4.16 -14.43
CA TRP A 434 -21.02 -3.55 -14.72
C TRP A 434 -21.69 -4.19 -15.94
N THR A 435 -20.98 -4.33 -17.07
CA THR A 435 -21.51 -5.01 -18.26
C THR A 435 -21.96 -6.44 -17.95
N ALA A 436 -21.20 -7.18 -17.14
CA ALA A 436 -21.53 -8.56 -16.80
C ALA A 436 -22.70 -8.67 -15.79
N LEU A 437 -22.94 -7.65 -14.97
CA LEU A 437 -23.96 -7.65 -13.92
C LEU A 437 -25.27 -6.96 -14.32
N ALA A 438 -25.25 -6.05 -15.30
CA ALA A 438 -26.41 -5.25 -15.70
C ALA A 438 -27.58 -6.11 -16.24
N ASP A 439 -27.26 -7.19 -16.96
CA ASP A 439 -28.25 -8.13 -17.50
C ASP A 439 -28.42 -9.38 -16.60
N ALA A 440 -27.68 -9.46 -15.48
CA ALA A 440 -27.76 -10.58 -14.56
C ALA A 440 -28.92 -10.40 -13.57
N PRO A 441 -29.65 -11.48 -13.22
CA PRO A 441 -30.67 -11.39 -12.18
C PRO A 441 -30.08 -10.86 -10.85
N PRO A 442 -30.92 -10.26 -9.98
CA PRO A 442 -30.49 -9.74 -8.68
C PRO A 442 -29.72 -10.78 -7.87
N ALA A 443 -28.84 -10.32 -6.97
CA ALA A 443 -28.12 -11.20 -6.06
C ALA A 443 -29.11 -12.10 -5.30
N ALA A 444 -28.87 -13.41 -5.37
CA ALA A 444 -29.55 -14.45 -4.60
C ALA A 444 -28.49 -15.27 -3.86
N GLU A 445 -28.86 -15.93 -2.77
CA GLU A 445 -27.93 -16.71 -1.92
C GLU A 445 -27.07 -17.72 -2.69
N ASP A 446 -27.59 -18.25 -3.79
CA ASP A 446 -26.95 -19.25 -4.67
C ASP A 446 -26.61 -18.71 -6.07
N ALA A 447 -26.54 -17.39 -6.25
CA ALA A 447 -26.19 -16.81 -7.55
C ALA A 447 -24.80 -17.29 -7.99
N SER A 448 -24.73 -17.86 -9.20
CA SER A 448 -23.49 -18.36 -9.78
C SER A 448 -22.48 -17.25 -9.99
N ALA A 449 -21.21 -17.52 -9.70
CA ALA A 449 -20.13 -16.57 -9.90
C ALA A 449 -20.06 -16.04 -11.34
N VAL A 450 -19.82 -14.74 -11.46
CA VAL A 450 -19.73 -14.06 -12.76
C VAL A 450 -18.28 -14.05 -13.25
N PHE A 451 -18.09 -14.33 -14.53
CA PHE A 451 -16.78 -14.23 -15.19
C PHE A 451 -16.70 -12.95 -16.02
N LEU A 452 -15.63 -12.16 -15.84
CA LEU A 452 -15.42 -10.90 -16.54
C LEU A 452 -14.72 -11.10 -17.90
N TYR A 453 -15.45 -11.60 -18.89
CA TYR A 453 -14.89 -11.95 -20.22
C TYR A 453 -14.19 -10.76 -20.90
N ASP A 454 -14.78 -9.57 -20.81
CA ASP A 454 -14.27 -8.38 -21.50
C ASP A 454 -13.05 -7.75 -20.83
N TYR A 455 -12.75 -8.10 -19.57
CA TYR A 455 -11.74 -7.38 -18.80
C TYR A 455 -10.34 -7.52 -19.41
N GLU A 456 -9.96 -8.73 -19.81
CA GLU A 456 -8.63 -8.95 -20.40
C GLU A 456 -8.47 -8.29 -21.76
N ASP A 457 -9.52 -8.28 -22.58
CA ASP A 457 -9.47 -7.66 -23.91
C ASP A 457 -9.44 -6.13 -23.80
N LYS A 458 -10.23 -5.56 -22.88
CA LYS A 458 -10.14 -4.14 -22.50
C LYS A 458 -8.74 -3.78 -21.98
N LEU A 459 -8.15 -4.62 -21.12
CA LEU A 459 -6.79 -4.42 -20.62
C LEU A 459 -5.78 -4.43 -21.77
N ARG A 460 -5.82 -5.41 -22.68
CA ARG A 460 -4.90 -5.53 -23.83
C ARG A 460 -5.05 -4.38 -24.82
N ALA A 461 -6.25 -3.83 -24.97
CA ALA A 461 -6.52 -2.66 -25.80
C ALA A 461 -6.18 -1.32 -25.12
N SER A 462 -5.94 -1.32 -23.80
CA SER A 462 -5.72 -0.09 -23.03
C SER A 462 -4.31 0.48 -23.16
N SER A 463 -4.15 1.71 -22.66
CA SER A 463 -2.84 2.37 -22.51
C SER A 463 -1.88 1.58 -21.63
N ILE A 464 -2.37 0.82 -20.64
CA ILE A 464 -1.55 -0.01 -19.73
C ILE A 464 -0.72 -1.00 -20.55
N TRP A 465 -1.36 -1.73 -21.48
CA TRP A 465 -0.69 -2.79 -22.24
C TRP A 465 0.36 -2.23 -23.19
N ALA A 466 0.03 -1.15 -23.90
CA ALA A 466 0.96 -0.47 -24.78
C ALA A 466 2.17 0.08 -24.02
N GLU A 467 1.92 0.74 -22.87
CA GLU A 467 2.96 1.33 -22.04
C GLU A 467 3.91 0.28 -21.46
N LEU A 468 3.39 -0.79 -20.86
CA LEU A 468 4.23 -1.85 -20.27
C LEU A 468 4.99 -2.63 -21.35
N LYS A 469 4.38 -2.84 -22.53
CA LYS A 469 5.05 -3.49 -23.66
C LYS A 469 6.20 -2.66 -24.19
N GLU A 470 6.11 -1.33 -24.21
CA GLU A 470 7.20 -0.44 -24.65
C GLU A 470 8.45 -0.62 -23.76
N VAL A 471 8.26 -0.73 -22.44
CA VAL A 471 9.37 -0.78 -21.46
C VAL A 471 9.77 -2.19 -21.02
N ARG A 472 9.18 -3.24 -21.62
CA ARG A 472 9.30 -4.64 -21.17
C ARG A 472 10.74 -5.15 -21.00
N ASN A 473 11.69 -4.65 -21.78
CA ASN A 473 13.07 -5.14 -21.75
C ASN A 473 13.99 -4.37 -20.80
N PHE A 474 13.52 -3.30 -20.14
CA PHE A 474 14.38 -2.47 -19.28
C PHE A 474 14.90 -3.27 -18.09
N ARG A 475 14.03 -3.81 -17.24
CA ARG A 475 14.45 -4.54 -16.04
C ARG A 475 15.26 -5.81 -16.33
N PRO A 476 14.86 -6.69 -17.27
CA PRO A 476 15.65 -7.86 -17.61
C PRO A 476 17.07 -7.56 -18.14
N SER A 477 17.28 -6.39 -18.76
CA SER A 477 18.59 -6.03 -19.33
C SER A 477 19.70 -5.89 -18.27
N PHE A 478 19.33 -5.73 -17.00
CA PHE A 478 20.26 -5.65 -15.87
C PHE A 478 20.77 -7.02 -15.39
N HIS A 479 20.19 -8.13 -15.84
CA HIS A 479 20.64 -9.48 -15.47
C HIS A 479 21.85 -9.98 -16.28
N THR A 480 22.40 -9.15 -17.16
CA THR A 480 23.62 -9.50 -17.90
C THR A 480 24.85 -9.47 -16.99
N PRO A 481 25.97 -10.14 -17.32
CA PRO A 481 27.21 -10.06 -16.54
C PRO A 481 27.78 -8.64 -16.39
N LEU A 482 27.31 -7.69 -17.22
CA LEU A 482 27.67 -6.27 -17.16
C LEU A 482 26.84 -5.48 -16.14
N GLY A 483 25.83 -6.09 -15.50
CA GLY A 483 24.99 -5.51 -14.46
C GLY A 483 24.41 -4.15 -14.84
N LEU A 484 24.56 -3.19 -13.92
CA LEU A 484 24.18 -1.78 -14.06
C LEU A 484 24.64 -1.16 -15.37
N TYR A 485 25.89 -1.40 -15.80
CA TYR A 485 26.44 -0.78 -17.00
C TYR A 485 25.83 -1.34 -18.28
N GLY A 486 25.63 -2.66 -18.34
CA GLY A 486 24.96 -3.32 -19.46
C GLY A 486 23.49 -2.89 -19.55
N GLY A 487 22.80 -2.87 -18.42
CA GLY A 487 21.41 -2.42 -18.33
C GLY A 487 21.26 -0.96 -18.75
N LEU A 488 22.13 -0.06 -18.28
CA LEU A 488 22.11 1.36 -18.68
C LEU A 488 22.35 1.56 -20.17
N ALA A 489 23.32 0.85 -20.76
CA ALA A 489 23.57 0.91 -22.20
C ALA A 489 22.35 0.44 -23.00
N TYR A 490 21.76 -0.69 -22.60
CA TYR A 490 20.57 -1.23 -23.27
C TYR A 490 19.35 -0.32 -23.10
N CYS A 491 19.11 0.20 -21.89
CA CYS A 491 18.03 1.15 -21.62
C CYS A 491 18.19 2.44 -22.44
N GLY A 492 19.42 2.93 -22.60
CA GLY A 492 19.70 4.07 -23.48
C GLY A 492 19.33 3.79 -24.94
N LEU A 493 19.71 2.62 -25.47
CA LEU A 493 19.35 2.22 -26.83
C LEU A 493 17.84 2.05 -27.00
N GLU A 494 17.17 1.37 -26.07
CA GLU A 494 15.71 1.23 -26.10
C GLU A 494 14.99 2.57 -25.97
N ALA A 495 15.39 3.43 -25.02
CA ALA A 495 14.72 4.70 -24.78
C ALA A 495 14.83 5.69 -25.95
N TYR A 496 16.03 5.81 -26.54
CA TYR A 496 16.32 6.85 -27.53
C TYR A 496 16.25 6.36 -28.98
N LEU A 497 16.62 5.10 -29.27
CA LEU A 497 16.70 4.57 -30.64
C LEU A 497 15.51 3.66 -30.99
N PHE A 498 15.30 2.58 -30.24
CA PHE A 498 14.33 1.54 -30.62
C PHE A 498 12.90 1.82 -30.16
N LYS A 499 12.73 2.61 -29.10
CA LYS A 499 11.45 2.99 -28.50
C LYS A 499 10.54 1.78 -28.22
N GLY A 500 11.11 0.69 -27.71
CA GLY A 500 10.37 -0.54 -27.38
C GLY A 500 9.88 -1.37 -28.58
N ARG A 501 10.24 -0.98 -29.82
CA ARG A 501 9.77 -1.62 -31.08
C ARG A 501 10.60 -2.82 -31.52
N VAL A 502 11.42 -3.38 -30.63
CA VAL A 502 12.19 -4.58 -30.92
C VAL A 502 11.29 -5.82 -31.06
N PRO A 503 11.64 -6.80 -31.91
CA PRO A 503 10.82 -8.00 -32.14
C PRO A 503 11.04 -9.13 -31.10
N TRP A 504 11.72 -8.84 -29.98
CA TRP A 504 11.99 -9.81 -28.91
C TRP A 504 11.54 -9.31 -27.53
N THR A 505 11.46 -10.23 -26.58
CA THR A 505 11.19 -9.94 -25.16
C THR A 505 12.19 -10.72 -24.31
N LEU A 506 12.98 -10.01 -23.51
CA LEU A 506 13.93 -10.60 -22.57
C LEU A 506 13.18 -11.28 -21.40
N LYS A 507 13.81 -12.28 -20.80
CA LYS A 507 13.27 -13.01 -19.65
C LYS A 507 13.95 -12.57 -18.35
N HIS A 508 13.21 -12.68 -17.25
CA HIS A 508 13.75 -12.50 -15.91
C HIS A 508 14.69 -13.64 -15.55
N GLY A 509 15.59 -13.36 -14.60
CA GLY A 509 16.52 -14.36 -14.06
C GLY A 509 15.84 -15.31 -13.08
N SER A 510 16.54 -15.63 -12.00
CA SER A 510 15.98 -16.39 -10.89
C SER A 510 14.95 -15.56 -10.10
N PRO A 511 13.92 -16.19 -9.52
CA PRO A 511 13.03 -15.53 -8.58
C PRO A 511 13.78 -14.91 -7.39
N ASP A 512 13.26 -13.82 -6.84
CA ASP A 512 13.90 -13.02 -5.78
C ASP A 512 14.39 -13.85 -4.57
N HIS A 513 13.57 -14.78 -4.08
CA HIS A 513 13.92 -15.68 -2.97
C HIS A 513 15.09 -16.61 -3.29
N ALA A 514 15.20 -17.05 -4.55
CA ALA A 514 16.20 -18.01 -5.00
C ALA A 514 17.54 -17.34 -5.37
N SER A 515 17.59 -16.01 -5.44
CA SER A 515 18.78 -15.26 -5.89
C SER A 515 19.84 -15.06 -4.81
N THR A 516 19.52 -15.28 -3.53
CA THR A 516 20.47 -15.04 -2.43
C THR A 516 21.54 -16.14 -2.35
N GLY A 517 22.81 -15.71 -2.36
CA GLY A 517 23.99 -16.57 -2.16
C GLY A 517 24.28 -16.88 -0.69
N ALA A 518 25.29 -17.70 -0.44
CA ALA A 518 25.73 -18.02 0.92
C ALA A 518 26.56 -16.89 1.52
N ALA A 519 26.45 -16.70 2.84
CA ALA A 519 27.06 -15.60 3.58
C ALA A 519 28.59 -15.73 3.69
N ASP A 520 29.11 -16.94 3.73
CA ASP A 520 30.55 -17.27 3.73
C ASP A 520 31.23 -16.95 2.39
N ALA A 521 30.50 -17.11 1.29
CA ALA A 521 30.96 -16.79 -0.06
C ALA A 521 30.74 -15.32 -0.45
N SER A 522 30.11 -14.53 0.42
CA SER A 522 29.72 -13.15 0.15
C SER A 522 30.54 -12.15 0.96
N ARG A 523 30.81 -10.98 0.37
CA ARG A 523 31.50 -9.90 1.07
C ARG A 523 30.61 -9.36 2.20
N LYS A 524 31.07 -9.48 3.45
CA LYS A 524 30.44 -8.85 4.60
C LYS A 524 30.38 -7.33 4.42
N ILE A 525 29.21 -6.75 4.67
CA ILE A 525 28.97 -5.30 4.62
C ILE A 525 28.78 -4.81 6.05
N GLU A 526 29.59 -3.83 6.43
CA GLU A 526 29.48 -3.16 7.73
C GLU A 526 28.99 -1.74 7.50
N TYR A 527 27.81 -1.43 8.04
CA TYR A 527 27.21 -0.11 7.96
C TYR A 527 27.70 0.76 9.11
N ALA A 528 27.95 2.04 8.82
CA ALA A 528 28.30 3.00 9.86
C ALA A 528 27.15 3.17 10.85
N LYS A 529 27.48 3.45 12.11
CA LYS A 529 26.47 3.79 13.12
C LYS A 529 25.73 5.07 12.68
N PRO A 530 24.40 5.14 12.88
CA PRO A 530 23.64 6.33 12.56
C PRO A 530 24.11 7.52 13.40
N ASP A 531 24.09 8.71 12.80
CA ASP A 531 24.47 9.98 13.47
C ASP A 531 23.33 10.59 14.30
N GLY A 532 22.10 10.12 14.12
CA GLY A 532 20.92 10.63 14.82
C GLY A 532 20.32 11.90 14.21
N ASP A 533 20.97 12.47 13.19
CA ASP A 533 20.56 13.71 12.54
C ASP A 533 20.10 13.47 11.09
N ILE A 534 20.93 12.81 10.28
CA ILE A 534 20.64 12.49 8.87
C ILE A 534 20.29 11.01 8.71
N SER A 535 20.94 10.17 9.51
CA SER A 535 20.79 8.73 9.55
C SER A 535 20.32 8.29 10.92
N PHE A 536 19.44 7.29 10.97
CA PHE A 536 18.78 6.83 12.19
C PHE A 536 18.94 5.33 12.36
N ASP A 537 18.75 4.86 13.59
CA ASP A 537 18.53 3.44 13.84
C ASP A 537 17.10 3.03 13.45
N ILE A 538 16.92 1.73 13.23
CA ILE A 538 15.68 1.18 12.70
C ILE A 538 14.49 1.40 13.63
N LEU A 539 14.68 1.39 14.96
CA LEU A 539 13.58 1.54 15.92
C LEU A 539 13.09 2.99 15.95
N THR A 540 14.01 3.96 15.90
CA THR A 540 13.67 5.37 15.70
C THR A 540 12.88 5.56 14.41
N SER A 541 13.28 4.93 13.30
CA SER A 541 12.50 4.95 12.05
C SER A 541 11.13 4.30 12.21
N VAL A 542 11.03 3.11 12.82
CA VAL A 542 9.76 2.39 13.04
C VAL A 542 8.77 3.22 13.86
N SER A 543 9.23 3.94 14.89
CA SER A 543 8.35 4.84 15.66
C SER A 543 7.65 5.91 14.79
N ARG A 544 8.31 6.37 13.70
CA ARG A 544 7.77 7.36 12.76
C ARG A 544 6.77 6.78 11.77
N THR A 545 6.59 5.46 11.74
CA THR A 545 5.55 4.79 10.94
C THR A 545 4.20 4.81 11.66
N GLY A 546 4.20 5.04 12.98
CA GLY A 546 3.03 4.89 13.84
C GLY A 546 2.49 3.46 13.90
N THR A 547 3.25 2.46 13.44
CA THR A 547 2.80 1.06 13.40
C THR A 547 2.57 0.52 14.81
N ASN A 548 1.49 -0.24 14.97
CA ASN A 548 1.20 -0.96 16.19
C ASN A 548 0.27 -2.15 15.91
N HIS A 549 0.38 -3.19 16.74
CA HIS A 549 -0.50 -4.36 16.75
C HIS A 549 -0.74 -4.77 18.20
N GLU A 550 -1.88 -5.40 18.49
CA GLU A 550 -2.12 -6.08 19.76
C GLU A 550 -1.05 -7.16 20.00
N GLU A 551 -0.40 -7.16 21.16
CA GLU A 551 0.71 -8.08 21.44
C GLU A 551 0.24 -9.53 21.62
N ASP A 552 -0.94 -9.70 22.22
CA ASP A 552 -1.53 -11.01 22.47
C ASP A 552 -2.48 -11.41 21.33
N GLN A 553 -1.95 -11.51 20.11
CA GLN A 553 -2.65 -12.06 18.95
C GLN A 553 -1.78 -13.08 18.21
N PRO A 554 -2.36 -13.95 17.36
CA PRO A 554 -1.58 -14.82 16.49
C PRO A 554 -0.59 -14.03 15.64
N VAL A 555 0.65 -14.51 15.57
CA VAL A 555 1.71 -13.87 14.78
C VAL A 555 1.35 -13.99 13.29
N HIS A 556 0.92 -12.89 12.68
CA HIS A 556 0.52 -12.84 11.26
C HIS A 556 1.67 -13.14 10.27
N LEU A 557 2.90 -13.26 10.76
CA LEU A 557 4.09 -13.71 10.04
C LEU A 557 4.29 -15.19 10.31
N GLN A 558 3.52 -16.01 9.59
CA GLN A 558 3.39 -17.43 9.88
C GLN A 558 4.64 -18.19 9.45
N VAL A 559 5.30 -18.84 10.40
CA VAL A 559 6.41 -19.78 10.21
C VAL A 559 6.02 -21.07 10.92
N LYS A 560 5.91 -22.17 10.18
CA LYS A 560 5.38 -23.45 10.71
C LYS A 560 6.23 -24.03 11.83
N ASP A 561 7.55 -23.96 11.68
CA ASP A 561 8.52 -24.49 12.62
C ASP A 561 9.70 -23.51 12.69
N TRP A 562 9.81 -22.82 13.83
CA TRP A 562 10.79 -21.76 14.03
C TRP A 562 12.21 -22.32 14.21
N GLU A 563 12.34 -23.53 14.78
CA GLU A 563 13.64 -24.17 14.98
C GLU A 563 14.18 -24.70 13.65
N LYS A 564 13.32 -25.34 12.86
CA LYS A 564 13.66 -25.76 11.51
C LYS A 564 14.02 -24.57 10.62
N HIS A 565 13.22 -23.49 10.66
CA HIS A 565 13.55 -22.25 9.94
C HIS A 565 14.96 -21.78 10.28
N ALA A 566 15.26 -21.63 11.58
CA ALA A 566 16.58 -21.19 12.04
C ALA A 566 17.70 -22.11 11.57
N ALA A 567 17.50 -23.44 11.61
CA ALA A 567 18.49 -24.42 11.16
C ALA A 567 18.79 -24.32 9.65
N GLU A 568 17.78 -23.98 8.84
CA GLU A 568 17.92 -23.86 7.40
C GLU A 568 18.43 -22.49 6.94
N THR A 569 18.20 -21.42 7.71
CA THR A 569 18.54 -20.04 7.32
C THR A 569 19.80 -19.50 8.02
N TRP A 570 19.98 -19.75 9.31
CA TRP A 570 21.07 -19.17 10.10
C TRP A 570 22.47 -19.60 9.64
N PRO A 571 22.77 -20.89 9.41
CA PRO A 571 24.12 -21.30 9.03
C PRO A 571 24.57 -20.73 7.68
N LYS A 572 23.68 -20.78 6.69
CA LYS A 572 23.99 -20.43 5.29
C LYS A 572 23.89 -18.94 5.02
N TYR A 573 22.87 -18.26 5.56
CA TYR A 573 22.57 -16.85 5.24
C TYR A 573 22.86 -15.89 6.41
N LYS A 574 23.21 -16.42 7.59
CA LYS A 574 23.52 -15.65 8.81
C LYS A 574 22.40 -14.69 9.18
N GLY A 575 21.16 -15.19 9.16
CA GLY A 575 19.96 -14.46 9.52
C GLY A 575 19.65 -13.32 8.55
N LEU A 576 19.36 -13.65 7.29
CA LEU A 576 19.03 -12.67 6.25
C LEU A 576 17.82 -11.78 6.63
N GLU A 577 16.89 -12.36 7.38
CA GLU A 577 15.62 -11.76 7.77
C GLU A 577 15.79 -10.49 8.60
N ASN A 578 16.84 -10.45 9.44
CA ASN A 578 17.15 -9.27 10.25
C ASN A 578 17.71 -8.10 9.43
N ARG A 579 18.13 -8.33 8.17
CA ARG A 579 18.69 -7.31 7.27
C ARG A 579 17.70 -6.84 6.22
N PHE A 580 16.94 -7.75 5.61
CA PHE A 580 15.94 -7.34 4.61
C PHE A 580 14.72 -6.67 5.24
N CYS A 581 14.43 -6.97 6.52
CA CYS A 581 13.25 -6.45 7.17
C CYS A 581 13.45 -4.95 7.46
N PRO A 582 12.62 -4.07 6.89
CA PRO A 582 12.75 -2.62 7.11
C PRO A 582 12.29 -2.18 8.51
N ALA A 583 11.81 -3.09 9.36
CA ALA A 583 11.21 -2.76 10.65
C ALA A 583 11.75 -3.56 11.85
N GLY A 584 12.84 -4.32 11.68
CA GLY A 584 13.46 -5.04 12.81
C GLY A 584 12.53 -6.08 13.45
N VAL A 585 11.70 -6.74 12.64
CA VAL A 585 10.72 -7.73 13.13
C VAL A 585 11.40 -9.06 13.47
N TYR A 586 12.41 -9.46 12.72
CA TYR A 586 13.07 -10.75 12.88
C TYR A 586 14.40 -10.59 13.59
N GLU A 587 14.60 -11.36 14.66
CA GLU A 587 15.81 -11.35 15.46
C GLU A 587 16.33 -12.78 15.68
N TYR A 588 17.65 -12.90 15.79
CA TYR A 588 18.32 -14.12 16.23
C TYR A 588 19.02 -13.77 17.54
N VAL A 589 18.37 -14.09 18.65
CA VAL A 589 18.82 -13.75 20.00
C VAL A 589 19.80 -14.83 20.46
N GLU A 590 20.95 -14.45 21.01
CA GLU A 590 21.91 -15.40 21.57
C GLU A 590 21.24 -16.24 22.67
N ASP A 591 21.35 -17.56 22.55
CA ASP A 591 20.73 -18.52 23.45
C ASP A 591 21.53 -19.82 23.47
N ASP A 592 22.33 -20.00 24.53
CA ASP A 592 23.21 -21.16 24.71
C ASP A 592 22.44 -22.48 24.88
N THR A 593 21.12 -22.43 25.11
CA THR A 593 20.27 -23.63 25.22
C THR A 593 19.88 -24.20 23.85
N LYS A 594 20.08 -23.44 22.77
CA LYS A 594 19.78 -23.86 21.39
C LYS A 594 21.02 -24.40 20.70
N GLU A 595 20.86 -25.43 19.87
CA GLU A 595 21.98 -26.06 19.14
C GLU A 595 22.75 -25.07 18.23
N LEU A 596 22.08 -24.06 17.71
CA LEU A 596 22.66 -23.03 16.84
C LEU A 596 23.34 -21.88 17.62
N GLY A 597 23.24 -21.88 18.96
CA GLY A 597 23.63 -20.77 19.83
C GLY A 597 22.75 -19.53 19.72
N VAL A 598 21.65 -19.61 18.95
CA VAL A 598 20.68 -18.54 18.76
C VAL A 598 19.25 -19.08 18.74
N ARG A 599 18.31 -18.24 19.19
CA ARG A 599 16.86 -18.44 19.10
C ARG A 599 16.27 -17.44 18.12
N PHE A 600 15.52 -17.95 17.14
CA PHE A 600 14.75 -17.12 16.22
C PHE A 600 13.54 -16.51 16.94
N GLN A 601 13.34 -15.21 16.78
CA GLN A 601 12.27 -14.45 17.41
C GLN A 601 11.59 -13.53 16.39
N ILE A 602 10.27 -13.50 16.44
CA ILE A 602 9.42 -12.61 15.65
C ILE A 602 8.74 -11.59 16.57
N ASN A 603 9.06 -10.31 16.35
CA ASN A 603 8.47 -9.14 16.98
C ASN A 603 7.41 -8.54 16.04
N SER A 604 6.29 -9.25 15.88
CA SER A 604 5.25 -8.91 14.88
C SER A 604 4.61 -7.54 15.07
N GLN A 605 4.65 -6.98 16.29
CA GLN A 605 4.13 -5.66 16.61
C GLN A 605 4.79 -4.54 15.79
N ASN A 606 6.05 -4.74 15.38
CA ASN A 606 6.79 -3.78 14.57
C ASN A 606 6.48 -3.88 13.06
N CYS A 607 5.69 -4.87 12.62
CA CYS A 607 5.49 -5.11 11.20
C CYS A 607 4.88 -3.88 10.51
N ILE A 608 5.44 -3.48 9.37
CA ILE A 608 4.90 -2.35 8.57
C ILE A 608 4.22 -2.80 7.29
N HIS A 609 3.88 -4.09 7.22
CA HIS A 609 3.12 -4.71 6.13
C HIS A 609 3.77 -4.53 4.75
N CYS A 610 5.10 -4.38 4.72
CA CYS A 610 5.85 -4.14 3.49
C CYS A 610 5.78 -5.33 2.51
N LYS A 611 5.57 -6.55 3.02
CA LYS A 611 5.56 -7.87 2.34
C LYS A 611 6.92 -8.44 1.92
N THR A 612 8.03 -7.77 2.23
CA THR A 612 9.39 -8.21 1.85
C THR A 612 9.73 -9.62 2.33
N CYS A 613 9.35 -9.98 3.55
CA CYS A 613 9.72 -11.28 4.14
C CYS A 613 9.11 -12.47 3.39
N ASP A 614 7.86 -12.36 2.96
CA ASP A 614 7.19 -13.40 2.15
C ASP A 614 7.87 -13.56 0.77
N ILE A 615 8.36 -12.45 0.20
CA ILE A 615 9.03 -12.46 -1.10
C ILE A 615 10.48 -12.94 -1.03
N LYS A 616 11.25 -12.49 -0.03
CA LYS A 616 12.71 -12.63 -0.01
C LYS A 616 13.22 -13.79 0.85
N ALA A 617 12.39 -14.37 1.72
CA ALA A 617 12.78 -15.54 2.50
C ALA A 617 13.19 -16.70 1.55
N PRO A 618 14.44 -17.19 1.61
CA PRO A 618 14.97 -18.10 0.60
C PRO A 618 14.19 -19.41 0.43
N HIS A 619 13.64 -19.93 1.53
CA HIS A 619 12.91 -21.20 1.57
C HIS A 619 11.39 -21.03 1.38
N GLN A 620 10.90 -19.79 1.21
CA GLN A 620 9.48 -19.48 1.01
C GLN A 620 8.57 -20.07 2.11
N ASP A 621 9.07 -20.08 3.35
CA ASP A 621 8.45 -20.66 4.52
C ASP A 621 7.83 -19.63 5.47
N ILE A 622 8.10 -18.33 5.25
CA ILE A 622 7.39 -17.22 5.86
C ILE A 622 6.15 -16.89 5.00
N ASN A 623 4.96 -17.03 5.58
CA ASN A 623 3.72 -16.61 4.92
C ASN A 623 3.11 -15.41 5.65
N TRP A 624 3.02 -14.27 4.96
CA TRP A 624 2.39 -13.08 5.51
C TRP A 624 0.86 -13.20 5.37
N GLN A 625 0.16 -13.11 6.49
CA GLN A 625 -1.28 -12.96 6.54
C GLN A 625 -1.66 -11.61 7.15
N VAL A 626 -2.93 -11.25 7.02
CA VAL A 626 -3.44 -10.04 7.66
C VAL A 626 -3.46 -10.25 9.19
N PRO A 627 -2.97 -9.29 10.00
CA PRO A 627 -3.31 -9.23 11.43
C PRO A 627 -4.77 -8.78 11.61
N GLN A 628 -5.15 -8.49 12.85
CA GLN A 628 -6.45 -7.86 13.11
C GLN A 628 -6.61 -6.57 12.30
N GLY A 629 -7.81 -6.35 11.78
CA GLY A 629 -8.13 -5.14 11.04
C GLY A 629 -7.92 -3.87 11.88
N GLY A 630 -7.46 -2.80 11.23
CA GLY A 630 -7.12 -1.53 11.87
C GLY A 630 -5.66 -1.41 12.34
N GLU A 631 -4.93 -2.52 12.40
CA GLU A 631 -3.55 -2.57 12.83
C GLU A 631 -2.53 -2.42 11.70
N GLY A 632 -1.29 -2.11 12.06
CA GLY A 632 -0.21 -1.83 11.11
C GLY A 632 0.16 -0.35 11.06
N PRO A 633 0.85 0.08 9.99
CA PRO A 633 1.32 1.45 9.84
C PRO A 633 0.20 2.49 9.96
N LYS A 634 0.57 3.65 10.50
CA LYS A 634 -0.23 4.86 10.46
C LYS A 634 0.52 5.91 9.67
N TYR A 635 0.77 5.59 8.39
CA TYR A 635 1.61 6.44 7.57
C TYR A 635 1.00 7.83 7.40
N TYR A 636 1.87 8.83 7.43
CA TYR A 636 1.53 10.23 7.32
C TYR A 636 2.39 10.88 6.23
N MET A 637 1.75 11.60 5.30
CA MET A 637 2.40 12.31 4.17
C MET A 637 3.19 11.40 3.20
N THR A 638 2.88 10.10 3.18
CA THR A 638 3.60 9.05 2.44
C THR A 638 3.05 8.74 1.06
#